data_AF-A0A1X7L4F2-F1
#
_entry.id   AF-A0A1X7L4F2-F1
#
_cell.length_a   1.000
_cell.length_b   1.000
_cell.length_c   1.000
_cell.angle_alpha   90.00
_cell.angle_beta   90.00
_cell.angle_gamma   90.00
#
_symmetry.space_group_name_H-M   'P 1'
#
loop_
_entity.id
_entity.type
_entity.pdbx_description
1 polymer ?
#
loop_
_entity_poly.entity_id
_entity_poly.type
_entity_poly.pdbx_seq_one_letter_code
_entity_poly.pdbx_strand_id
1 'polypeptide(L)'
;MYIYSHYEVELFQFISSWFTYIIHKGAEKMKGRMMVFLLISFLLLFGGTASASERLDHRQGDYLVHYLEDGDGTKQIFSMETGNQLTASNTKIHVFINAQELDSSDYTVDYDNHTIMVHKVPDSGAELSMKYAIAPAFEWEEGVSGTASIGHALSAGDGNSRTFKVTSRYTLNSSKNVSLYIDGNKLRASEFKFDHKTLTVTLSEKRKAPGKQSKIYFYFPKTSVSGTVQSNEETDPKPSTGSDATPTPEPDTGAVVEFNVPSGENFPGTIALTPNYTFTVSTTAEMRKSGFSTYVIIKNASGELVKRIRVDGGRSSTYSLRKLGLPEGGYYFYLKTVTQYGGYAVSIPQFYPVRYEAQQIGVFIEGKQQEYTQPPVNWKGNVLVPLRGIFEALGATVKWEPSTQTITATRGSTTVVLTIGSSTAYVNGKPVKLHAPAQLINGTTMVPIRFISEALGGVVAWEGTSRTVIVFQHEPKIETSAESERTPSKEGSEASGSSPILQHISKEINEASDIVFVIDVTGSMAEVIDYVKETISHFVDSVPAGSNFAILAYRDINYKDAYYPAMEFFNFTNQKNVLKSQLSGLVATGGMDWYESGLEGIQMAVEKMSDSKKAKRIIFITDSPVHEKGSSPSKSRYSLKEISESLKSNKVTLDAIAPKEGPAYKQIIQLVESSNGTLYDINEASVLHIK
;
A
#
# COMPACT_ATOMS: atom_id res chain seq x y z
N MET A 1 -32.80 29.65 45.73
CA MET A 1 -33.34 30.01 44.40
C MET A 1 -32.55 31.21 43.92
N TYR A 2 -31.32 30.96 43.47
CA TYR A 2 -30.30 31.99 43.34
C TYR A 2 -29.13 31.47 42.46
N ILE A 3 -28.66 32.39 41.61
CA ILE A 3 -27.31 32.51 41.01
C ILE A 3 -26.90 31.44 39.99
N TYR A 4 -26.84 31.83 38.71
CA TYR A 4 -25.64 31.74 37.85
C TYR A 4 -25.98 32.28 36.45
N SER A 5 -25.64 33.55 36.21
CA SER A 5 -25.34 34.08 34.88
C SER A 5 -24.31 35.19 35.09
N HIS A 6 -23.05 34.97 34.70
CA HIS A 6 -21.96 35.94 34.50
C HIS A 6 -20.61 35.18 34.58
N TYR A 7 -20.25 34.36 33.59
CA TYR A 7 -18.87 33.88 33.38
C TYR A 7 -18.68 33.35 31.95
N GLU A 8 -18.93 34.17 30.92
CA GLU A 8 -18.36 33.92 29.57
C GLU A 8 -17.89 35.19 28.84
N VAL A 9 -18.10 36.38 29.40
CA VAL A 9 -17.68 37.64 28.77
C VAL A 9 -16.32 38.14 29.29
N GLU A 10 -15.86 37.70 30.47
CA GLU A 10 -14.59 38.15 31.04
C GLU A 10 -13.35 37.37 30.54
N LEU A 11 -13.50 36.14 30.04
CA LEU A 11 -12.37 35.37 29.50
C LEU A 11 -11.90 35.94 28.14
N PHE A 12 -12.81 36.49 27.34
CA PHE A 12 -12.48 37.09 26.04
C PHE A 12 -11.79 38.45 26.18
N GLN A 13 -12.14 39.23 27.21
CA GLN A 13 -11.45 40.51 27.49
C GLN A 13 -10.08 40.31 28.13
N PHE A 14 -9.86 39.26 28.93
CA PHE A 14 -8.54 38.94 29.47
C PHE A 14 -7.56 38.48 28.37
N ILE A 15 -8.01 37.65 27.42
CA ILE A 15 -7.20 37.19 26.28
C ILE A 15 -6.89 38.34 25.32
N SER A 16 -7.86 39.25 25.08
CA SER A 16 -7.65 40.45 24.24
C SER A 16 -6.66 41.44 24.88
N SER A 17 -6.71 41.64 26.20
CA SER A 17 -5.82 42.59 26.89
C SER A 17 -4.38 42.04 27.00
N TRP A 18 -4.23 40.73 27.18
CA TRP A 18 -2.92 40.06 27.19
C TRP A 18 -2.25 40.05 25.80
N PHE A 19 -3.03 39.85 24.73
CA PHE A 19 -2.54 39.94 23.35
C PHE A 19 -2.08 41.36 22.96
N THR A 20 -2.77 42.39 23.44
CA THR A 20 -2.40 43.79 23.18
C THR A 20 -1.11 44.17 23.92
N TYR A 21 -0.89 43.64 25.13
CA TYR A 21 0.33 43.85 25.92
C TYR A 21 1.58 43.21 25.28
N ILE A 22 1.44 42.03 24.65
CA ILE A 22 2.55 41.36 23.94
C ILE A 22 2.90 42.10 22.63
N ILE A 23 1.90 42.60 21.90
CA ILE A 23 2.13 43.37 20.67
C ILE A 23 2.80 44.72 20.95
N HIS A 24 2.53 45.36 22.08
CA HIS A 24 3.09 46.69 22.38
C HIS A 24 4.53 46.67 22.92
N LYS A 25 5.03 45.57 23.50
CA LYS A 25 6.42 45.47 24.00
C LYS A 25 7.38 44.70 23.09
N GLY A 26 6.90 43.98 22.07
CA GLY A 26 7.75 43.28 21.09
C GLY A 26 8.12 44.09 19.85
N ALA A 27 7.54 45.28 19.65
CA ALA A 27 7.57 46.00 18.38
C ALA A 27 8.85 46.84 18.08
N GLU A 28 9.92 46.74 18.87
CA GLU A 28 11.15 47.53 18.61
C GLU A 28 12.33 46.76 18.02
N LYS A 29 12.27 45.44 17.84
CA LYS A 29 13.35 44.69 17.18
C LYS A 29 12.82 43.50 16.37
N MET A 30 12.34 43.77 15.17
CA MET A 30 12.59 42.98 13.95
C MET A 30 11.72 43.53 12.82
N LYS A 31 12.38 44.13 11.81
CA LYS A 31 11.73 44.60 10.60
C LYS A 31 11.39 43.41 9.70
N GLY A 32 10.09 43.25 9.41
CA GLY A 32 9.59 42.81 8.11
C GLY A 32 9.34 41.31 7.91
N ARG A 33 8.07 40.99 7.62
CA ARG A 33 7.52 39.77 6.97
C ARG A 33 7.25 38.56 7.87
N MET A 34 6.09 38.54 8.55
CA MET A 34 5.25 37.33 8.69
C MET A 34 3.94 37.64 9.45
N MET A 35 2.94 38.32 8.85
CA MET A 35 1.57 38.29 9.41
C MET A 35 0.46 38.86 8.51
N VAL A 36 0.44 38.52 7.22
CA VAL A 36 -0.80 38.59 6.43
C VAL A 36 -0.74 37.49 5.38
N PHE A 37 -1.10 36.25 5.75
CA PHE A 37 -1.66 35.18 4.89
C PHE A 37 -1.98 33.94 5.74
N LEU A 38 -2.60 34.17 6.89
CA LEU A 38 -3.14 33.12 7.77
C LEU A 38 -4.67 33.19 7.67
N LEU A 39 -5.19 33.00 6.44
CA LEU A 39 -6.64 32.84 6.19
C LEU A 39 -7.01 32.19 4.84
N ILE A 40 -6.05 31.67 4.07
CA ILE A 40 -6.33 30.77 2.92
C ILE A 40 -5.52 29.46 2.99
N SER A 41 -4.43 29.40 3.76
CA SER A 41 -3.58 28.19 3.88
C SER A 41 -4.10 27.12 4.85
N PHE A 42 -5.37 27.14 5.25
CA PHE A 42 -5.98 26.07 6.05
C PHE A 42 -6.70 25.00 5.20
N LEU A 43 -6.63 25.10 3.86
CA LEU A 43 -7.22 24.11 2.94
C LEU A 43 -6.22 23.40 2.00
N LEU A 44 -4.91 23.67 2.10
CA LEU A 44 -3.89 23.10 1.19
C LEU A 44 -2.57 22.78 1.93
N LEU A 45 -2.63 21.94 2.97
CA LEU A 45 -1.44 21.38 3.63
C LEU A 45 -1.49 19.86 3.65
N PHE A 46 -1.57 19.27 2.46
CA PHE A 46 -1.08 17.92 2.15
C PHE A 46 -0.45 17.96 0.75
N GLY A 47 0.70 18.60 0.65
CA GLY A 47 1.58 18.50 -0.51
C GLY A 47 2.78 17.66 -0.14
N GLY A 48 2.72 16.35 -0.38
CA GLY A 48 3.95 15.61 -0.55
C GLY A 48 4.60 15.98 -1.88
N THR A 49 5.92 15.87 -1.90
CA THR A 49 6.74 16.05 -3.09
C THR A 49 6.41 14.94 -4.08
N ALA A 50 5.58 15.26 -5.08
CA ALA A 50 5.37 14.43 -6.25
C ALA A 50 6.62 14.49 -7.14
N SER A 51 7.07 13.32 -7.61
CA SER A 51 7.97 13.21 -8.76
C SER A 51 7.34 13.95 -9.95
N ALA A 52 8.14 14.71 -10.68
CA ALA A 52 7.68 15.77 -11.58
C ALA A 52 6.94 15.35 -12.87
N SER A 53 6.53 14.08 -13.05
CA SER A 53 5.93 13.64 -14.34
C SER A 53 4.48 13.11 -14.29
N GLU A 54 3.72 13.26 -13.19
CA GLU A 54 2.29 12.86 -13.15
C GLU A 54 1.39 13.82 -12.35
N ARG A 55 1.75 15.11 -12.22
CA ARG A 55 0.85 16.08 -11.57
C ARG A 55 -0.27 16.50 -12.54
N LEU A 56 -1.47 15.95 -12.35
CA LEU A 56 -2.67 16.52 -12.96
C LEU A 56 -2.94 17.92 -12.40
N ASP A 57 -3.30 18.83 -13.29
CA ASP A 57 -3.58 20.22 -12.94
C ASP A 57 -4.80 20.31 -12.04
N HIS A 58 -4.85 21.30 -11.15
CA HIS A 58 -6.02 21.52 -10.29
C HIS A 58 -6.88 22.67 -10.84
N ARG A 59 -8.19 22.54 -10.72
CA ARG A 59 -9.13 23.54 -11.24
C ARG A 59 -9.31 24.71 -10.28
N GLN A 60 -9.19 25.92 -10.82
CA GLN A 60 -9.55 27.17 -10.16
C GLN A 60 -10.52 27.96 -11.03
N GLY A 61 -11.82 27.79 -10.79
CA GLY A 61 -12.87 28.41 -11.61
C GLY A 61 -12.86 27.87 -13.03
N ASP A 62 -12.59 28.74 -14.02
CA ASP A 62 -12.54 28.36 -15.44
C ASP A 62 -11.11 28.08 -15.93
N TYR A 63 -10.15 27.98 -15.00
CA TYR A 63 -8.74 27.75 -15.28
C TYR A 63 -8.25 26.46 -14.64
N LEU A 64 -7.24 25.86 -15.23
CA LEU A 64 -6.38 24.88 -14.59
C LEU A 64 -5.09 25.56 -14.13
N VAL A 65 -4.57 25.10 -13.00
CA VAL A 65 -3.34 25.60 -12.41
C VAL A 65 -2.34 24.46 -12.32
N HIS A 66 -1.17 24.68 -12.90
CA HIS A 66 -0.03 23.77 -12.89
C HIS A 66 1.11 24.40 -12.11
N TYR A 67 1.73 23.65 -11.21
CA TYR A 67 2.92 24.11 -10.48
C TYR A 67 4.17 23.64 -11.21
N LEU A 68 5.08 24.58 -11.47
CA LEU A 68 6.37 24.34 -12.12
C LEU A 68 7.43 24.01 -11.06
N GLU A 69 8.64 23.67 -11.48
CA GLU A 69 9.78 23.61 -10.55
C GLU A 69 10.00 24.98 -9.88
N ASP A 70 10.27 24.98 -8.57
CA ASP A 70 10.62 26.19 -7.84
C ASP A 70 11.90 26.82 -8.42
N GLY A 71 11.97 28.14 -8.37
CA GLY A 71 13.17 28.88 -8.75
C GLY A 71 14.37 28.43 -7.92
N ASP A 72 15.52 28.23 -8.58
CA ASP A 72 16.77 27.88 -7.90
C ASP A 72 17.77 29.04 -7.86
N GLY A 73 17.40 30.22 -8.37
CA GLY A 73 18.27 31.38 -8.50
C GLY A 73 19.19 31.33 -9.73
N THR A 74 19.06 30.33 -10.61
CA THR A 74 19.94 30.14 -11.77
C THR A 74 19.20 29.78 -13.07
N LYS A 75 18.12 29.00 -13.00
CA LYS A 75 17.33 28.55 -14.15
C LYS A 75 16.34 29.61 -14.64
N GLN A 76 16.12 29.65 -15.96
CA GLN A 76 15.12 30.51 -16.60
C GLN A 76 14.08 29.72 -17.41
N ILE A 77 14.37 28.46 -17.73
CA ILE A 77 13.51 27.62 -18.58
C ILE A 77 12.89 26.53 -17.71
N PHE A 78 11.58 26.39 -17.79
CA PHE A 78 10.77 25.49 -16.97
C PHE A 78 9.91 24.60 -17.87
N SER A 79 9.81 23.31 -17.54
CA SER A 79 9.01 22.35 -18.32
C SER A 79 7.52 22.46 -17.98
N MET A 80 6.67 22.31 -18.99
CA MET A 80 5.20 22.34 -18.90
C MET A 80 4.62 20.91 -19.02
N GLU A 81 5.13 19.95 -18.25
CA GLU A 81 4.68 18.54 -18.28
C GLU A 81 3.25 18.38 -17.72
N THR A 82 2.26 18.84 -18.49
CA THR A 82 0.86 18.67 -18.17
C THR A 82 0.28 17.46 -18.89
N GLY A 83 -0.74 16.87 -18.28
CA GLY A 83 -1.51 15.82 -18.93
C GLY A 83 -2.41 16.32 -20.07
N ASN A 84 -2.48 17.63 -20.32
CA ASN A 84 -3.29 18.25 -21.36
C ASN A 84 -2.37 18.72 -22.50
N GLN A 85 -2.77 18.51 -23.75
CA GLN A 85 -2.01 19.06 -24.87
C GLN A 85 -2.30 20.56 -24.98
N LEU A 86 -1.33 21.40 -24.59
CA LEU A 86 -1.47 22.85 -24.61
C LEU A 86 -0.94 23.40 -25.94
N THR A 87 -1.74 24.21 -26.62
CA THR A 87 -1.33 24.88 -27.86
C THR A 87 -1.75 26.34 -27.81
N ALA A 88 -1.04 27.20 -28.57
CA ALA A 88 -1.42 28.60 -28.71
C ALA A 88 -2.84 28.80 -29.28
N SER A 89 -3.40 27.79 -29.94
CA SER A 89 -4.75 27.82 -30.52
C SER A 89 -5.85 27.37 -29.58
N ASN A 90 -5.54 26.62 -28.51
CA ASN A 90 -6.55 26.08 -27.60
C ASN A 90 -6.61 26.80 -26.25
N THR A 91 -5.51 27.37 -25.78
CA THR A 91 -5.47 28.10 -24.51
C THR A 91 -4.35 29.13 -24.45
N LYS A 92 -4.51 30.12 -23.59
CA LYS A 92 -3.46 31.09 -23.26
C LYS A 92 -2.90 30.79 -21.87
N ILE A 93 -1.58 30.72 -21.77
CA ILE A 93 -0.86 30.48 -20.52
C ILE A 93 -0.52 31.80 -19.84
N HIS A 94 -0.86 31.90 -18.56
CA HIS A 94 -0.53 32.98 -17.63
C HIS A 94 0.47 32.46 -16.59
N VAL A 95 1.60 33.14 -16.40
CA VAL A 95 2.68 32.67 -15.52
C VAL A 95 2.71 33.48 -14.24
N PHE A 96 2.93 32.82 -13.10
CA PHE A 96 2.94 33.42 -11.78
C PHE A 96 4.22 33.07 -11.05
N ILE A 97 4.79 34.05 -10.34
CA ILE A 97 5.86 33.87 -9.37
C ILE A 97 5.39 34.37 -8.01
N ASN A 98 5.48 33.52 -6.98
CA ASN A 98 5.01 33.81 -5.62
C ASN A 98 3.58 34.37 -5.61
N ALA A 99 2.69 33.71 -6.36
CA ALA A 99 1.29 34.08 -6.59
C ALA A 99 1.03 35.43 -7.29
N GLN A 100 2.07 36.12 -7.78
CA GLN A 100 1.95 37.33 -8.58
C GLN A 100 2.07 36.98 -10.07
N GLU A 101 1.09 37.40 -10.87
CA GLU A 101 1.12 37.22 -12.33
C GLU A 101 2.23 38.06 -12.96
N LEU A 102 3.00 37.46 -13.86
CA LEU A 102 4.00 38.15 -14.67
C LEU A 102 3.33 38.86 -15.85
N ASP A 103 3.92 39.96 -16.31
CA ASP A 103 3.51 40.54 -17.59
C ASP A 103 3.84 39.55 -18.72
N SER A 104 3.00 39.50 -19.74
CA SER A 104 3.25 38.72 -20.96
C SER A 104 4.57 39.07 -21.66
N SER A 105 5.16 40.24 -21.39
CA SER A 105 6.51 40.60 -21.88
C SER A 105 7.65 39.96 -21.10
N ASP A 106 7.40 39.43 -19.90
CA ASP A 106 8.44 38.94 -18.97
C ASP A 106 8.68 37.42 -19.10
N TYR A 107 7.95 36.75 -19.97
CA TYR A 107 8.12 35.33 -20.27
C TYR A 107 7.83 35.01 -21.72
N THR A 108 8.30 33.85 -22.17
CA THR A 108 8.00 33.27 -23.48
C THR A 108 7.53 31.84 -23.29
N VAL A 109 6.47 31.47 -24.00
CA VAL A 109 5.92 30.12 -24.00
C VAL A 109 6.27 29.45 -25.32
N ASP A 110 6.97 28.32 -25.22
CA ASP A 110 7.24 27.44 -26.34
C ASP A 110 6.31 26.23 -26.24
N TYR A 111 5.23 26.27 -27.02
CA TYR A 111 4.21 25.21 -27.03
C TYR A 111 4.72 23.94 -27.71
N ASP A 112 5.66 24.04 -28.66
CA ASP A 112 6.18 22.87 -29.38
C ASP A 112 7.13 22.07 -28.46
N ASN A 113 8.00 22.79 -27.76
CA ASN A 113 8.95 22.17 -26.82
C ASN A 113 8.38 22.02 -25.40
N HIS A 114 7.13 22.41 -25.16
CA HIS A 114 6.47 22.35 -23.86
C HIS A 114 7.28 23.04 -22.74
N THR A 115 7.82 24.24 -22.99
CA THR A 115 8.58 24.99 -21.99
C THR A 115 8.12 26.45 -21.83
N ILE A 116 8.40 27.02 -20.65
CA ILE A 116 8.26 28.44 -20.34
C ILE A 116 9.65 28.99 -20.02
N MET A 117 10.06 30.04 -20.74
CA MET A 117 11.24 30.82 -20.41
C MET A 117 10.83 32.10 -19.69
N VAL A 118 11.19 32.25 -18.42
CA VAL A 118 11.04 33.50 -17.66
C VAL A 118 12.28 34.36 -17.89
N HIS A 119 12.11 35.58 -18.40
CA HIS A 119 13.23 36.42 -18.83
C HIS A 119 14.09 36.92 -17.67
N LYS A 120 13.51 37.04 -16.47
CA LYS A 120 14.24 37.30 -15.22
C LYS A 120 14.37 36.00 -14.44
N VAL A 121 15.61 35.64 -14.09
CA VAL A 121 15.91 34.47 -13.25
C VAL A 121 15.09 34.55 -11.95
N PRO A 122 14.22 33.57 -11.66
CA PRO A 122 13.49 33.53 -10.40
C PRO A 122 14.43 33.27 -9.22
N ASP A 123 14.17 33.95 -8.10
CA ASP A 123 14.95 33.77 -6.87
C ASP A 123 14.89 32.33 -6.35
N SER A 124 15.91 31.89 -5.62
CA SER A 124 15.91 30.57 -5.00
C SER A 124 14.75 30.42 -4.01
N GLY A 125 13.94 29.37 -4.18
CA GLY A 125 12.72 29.12 -3.42
C GLY A 125 11.50 29.94 -3.87
N ALA A 126 11.57 30.64 -5.00
CA ALA A 126 10.39 31.28 -5.58
C ALA A 126 9.43 30.22 -6.13
N GLU A 127 8.16 30.31 -5.75
CA GLU A 127 7.12 29.38 -6.22
C GLU A 127 6.66 29.79 -7.62
N LEU A 128 6.77 28.87 -8.59
CA LEU A 128 6.31 29.11 -9.95
C LEU A 128 5.03 28.30 -10.24
N SER A 129 4.08 28.95 -10.89
CA SER A 129 2.91 28.26 -11.42
C SER A 129 2.47 28.89 -12.73
N MET A 130 1.73 28.11 -13.50
CA MET A 130 1.02 28.62 -14.66
C MET A 130 -0.48 28.35 -14.53
N LYS A 131 -1.28 29.27 -15.04
CA LYS A 131 -2.73 29.12 -15.17
C LYS A 131 -3.13 29.24 -16.61
N TYR A 132 -4.04 28.37 -17.04
CA TYR A 132 -4.51 28.38 -18.42
C TYR A 132 -5.99 27.99 -18.47
N ALA A 133 -6.72 28.57 -19.42
CA ALA A 133 -8.16 28.38 -19.53
C ALA A 133 -8.49 26.93 -19.90
N ILE A 134 -9.55 26.38 -19.29
CA ILE A 134 -10.03 25.02 -19.60
C ILE A 134 -10.59 25.00 -21.02
N ALA A 135 -9.92 24.28 -21.92
CA ALA A 135 -10.37 24.04 -23.28
C ALA A 135 -11.13 22.70 -23.39
N PRO A 136 -11.97 22.49 -24.42
CA PRO A 136 -12.59 21.19 -24.67
C PRO A 136 -11.56 20.05 -24.73
N ALA A 137 -11.97 18.88 -24.25
CA ALA A 137 -11.16 17.68 -24.07
C ALA A 137 -10.09 17.75 -22.96
N PHE A 138 -9.94 18.87 -22.25
CA PHE A 138 -9.05 18.93 -21.09
C PHE A 138 -9.59 18.09 -19.94
N GLU A 139 -8.66 17.46 -19.23
CA GLU A 139 -8.89 16.56 -18.12
C GLU A 139 -8.10 17.05 -16.89
N TRP A 140 -8.72 17.05 -15.71
CA TRP A 140 -8.09 17.48 -14.45
C TRP A 140 -8.58 16.63 -13.27
N GLU A 141 -7.88 16.71 -12.15
CA GLU A 141 -8.32 16.10 -10.89
C GLU A 141 -8.92 17.18 -9.98
N GLU A 142 -10.09 16.89 -9.38
CA GLU A 142 -10.78 17.80 -8.48
C GLU A 142 -11.26 17.07 -7.23
N GLY A 143 -11.02 17.66 -6.06
CA GLY A 143 -11.37 17.12 -4.74
C GLY A 143 -10.15 16.63 -3.96
N VAL A 144 -10.39 16.16 -2.73
CA VAL A 144 -9.38 15.57 -1.85
C VAL A 144 -9.68 14.09 -1.65
N SER A 145 -8.62 13.31 -1.39
CA SER A 145 -8.61 11.89 -1.04
C SER A 145 -9.96 11.31 -0.58
N GLY A 146 -10.46 10.29 -1.30
CA GLY A 146 -11.76 9.63 -1.04
C GLY A 146 -12.99 10.30 -1.67
N THR A 147 -12.87 11.51 -2.23
CA THR A 147 -13.93 12.19 -3.03
C THR A 147 -13.43 12.71 -4.37
N ALA A 148 -12.18 12.41 -4.72
CA ALA A 148 -11.54 12.87 -5.95
C ALA A 148 -12.31 12.40 -7.20
N SER A 149 -12.62 13.36 -8.05
CA SER A 149 -13.26 13.14 -9.35
C SER A 149 -12.30 13.56 -10.44
N ILE A 150 -12.34 12.84 -11.56
CA ILE A 150 -11.70 13.30 -12.79
C ILE A 150 -12.71 14.16 -13.53
N GLY A 151 -12.37 15.44 -13.70
CA GLY A 151 -13.14 16.42 -14.43
C GLY A 151 -12.75 16.45 -15.90
N HIS A 152 -13.74 16.60 -16.77
CA HIS A 152 -13.57 16.70 -18.22
C HIS A 152 -14.34 17.90 -18.76
N ALA A 153 -13.68 18.64 -19.64
CA ALA A 153 -14.33 19.62 -20.48
C ALA A 153 -14.88 18.93 -21.73
N LEU A 154 -16.20 18.95 -21.90
CA LEU A 154 -16.82 18.44 -23.13
C LEU A 154 -16.90 19.56 -24.17
N SER A 155 -17.10 19.20 -25.44
CA SER A 155 -17.35 20.17 -26.49
C SER A 155 -18.55 21.05 -26.15
N ALA A 156 -18.49 22.33 -26.51
CA ALA A 156 -19.64 23.22 -26.36
C ALA A 156 -20.86 22.65 -27.12
N GLY A 157 -22.06 22.95 -26.62
CA GLY A 157 -23.27 22.63 -27.36
C GLY A 157 -23.36 23.42 -28.66
N ASP A 158 -24.28 23.03 -29.55
CA ASP A 158 -24.56 23.74 -30.81
C ASP A 158 -26.04 24.18 -30.90
N GLY A 159 -26.82 23.93 -29.85
CA GLY A 159 -28.27 24.14 -29.78
C GLY A 159 -29.11 22.93 -30.19
N ASN A 160 -28.51 21.86 -30.72
CA ASN A 160 -29.17 20.68 -31.27
C ASN A 160 -28.65 19.35 -30.69
N SER A 161 -27.34 19.24 -30.54
CA SER A 161 -26.60 18.07 -30.07
C SER A 161 -26.92 17.75 -28.61
N ARG A 162 -27.22 16.48 -28.36
CA ARG A 162 -27.57 15.94 -27.04
C ARG A 162 -26.57 14.89 -26.55
N THR A 163 -25.62 14.51 -27.39
CA THR A 163 -24.65 13.47 -27.13
C THR A 163 -23.25 14.05 -27.24
N PHE A 164 -22.44 13.85 -26.20
CA PHE A 164 -21.11 14.42 -26.06
C PHE A 164 -20.13 13.31 -25.71
N LYS A 165 -18.98 13.28 -26.41
CA LYS A 165 -17.91 12.33 -26.14
C LYS A 165 -17.04 12.86 -25.01
N VAL A 166 -16.74 12.01 -24.04
CA VAL A 166 -15.76 12.24 -22.98
C VAL A 166 -14.42 11.76 -23.49
N THR A 167 -13.48 12.68 -23.69
CA THR A 167 -12.08 12.32 -23.95
C THR A 167 -11.41 12.08 -22.62
N SER A 168 -10.95 10.85 -22.40
CA SER A 168 -10.19 10.49 -21.20
C SER A 168 -9.03 9.59 -21.55
N ARG A 169 -7.92 9.77 -20.85
CA ARG A 169 -6.79 8.83 -20.86
C ARG A 169 -7.05 7.58 -20.02
N TYR A 170 -8.22 7.47 -19.41
CA TYR A 170 -8.60 6.36 -18.55
C TYR A 170 -9.62 5.45 -19.20
N THR A 171 -9.49 4.14 -18.96
CA THR A 171 -10.58 3.20 -19.16
C THR A 171 -11.45 3.19 -17.90
N LEU A 172 -12.76 3.09 -18.08
CA LEU A 172 -13.72 3.12 -16.97
C LEU A 172 -14.45 1.78 -16.83
N ASN A 173 -14.73 1.37 -15.60
CA ASN A 173 -15.49 0.14 -15.27
C ASN A 173 -16.93 0.41 -14.81
N SER A 174 -17.33 1.67 -14.69
CA SER A 174 -18.58 2.06 -14.05
C SER A 174 -19.17 3.33 -14.64
N SER A 175 -20.50 3.35 -14.73
CA SER A 175 -21.29 4.55 -15.05
C SER A 175 -21.92 5.21 -13.81
N LYS A 176 -21.57 4.77 -12.60
CA LYS A 176 -22.19 5.22 -11.35
C LYS A 176 -21.51 6.48 -10.78
N ASN A 177 -22.26 7.24 -9.99
CA ASN A 177 -21.79 8.42 -9.25
C ASN A 177 -21.16 9.53 -10.10
N VAL A 178 -21.46 9.55 -11.39
CA VAL A 178 -21.03 10.60 -12.32
C VAL A 178 -21.83 11.88 -12.10
N SER A 179 -21.22 13.01 -12.39
CA SER A 179 -21.87 14.33 -12.32
C SER A 179 -21.67 15.08 -13.62
N LEU A 180 -22.69 15.84 -14.04
CA LEU A 180 -22.64 16.66 -15.24
C LEU A 180 -23.08 18.08 -14.88
N TYR A 181 -22.35 19.07 -15.36
CA TYR A 181 -22.62 20.49 -15.15
C TYR A 181 -22.74 21.17 -16.51
N ILE A 182 -23.75 22.02 -16.66
CA ILE A 182 -23.91 22.91 -17.82
C ILE A 182 -24.01 24.33 -17.29
N ASP A 183 -23.11 25.20 -17.73
CA ASP A 183 -23.05 26.61 -17.33
C ASP A 183 -23.02 26.77 -15.80
N GLY A 184 -22.21 25.95 -15.14
CA GLY A 184 -22.05 25.92 -13.68
C GLY A 184 -23.16 25.18 -12.91
N ASN A 185 -24.27 24.81 -13.56
CA ASN A 185 -25.41 24.16 -12.90
C ASN A 185 -25.30 22.64 -12.96
N LYS A 186 -25.32 21.98 -11.79
CA LYS A 186 -25.34 20.52 -11.70
C LYS A 186 -26.66 19.94 -12.21
N LEU A 187 -26.59 18.96 -13.10
CA LEU A 187 -27.74 18.23 -13.63
C LEU A 187 -28.21 17.14 -12.66
N ARG A 188 -29.51 16.86 -12.63
CA ARG A 188 -30.03 15.68 -11.92
C ARG A 188 -29.66 14.42 -12.70
N ALA A 189 -29.43 13.31 -11.99
CA ALA A 189 -29.08 12.02 -12.61
C ALA A 189 -30.12 11.50 -13.61
N SER A 190 -31.39 11.93 -13.51
CA SER A 190 -32.45 11.59 -14.47
C SER A 190 -32.36 12.36 -15.80
N GLU A 191 -31.55 13.41 -15.87
CA GLU A 191 -31.47 14.32 -17.02
C GLU A 191 -30.37 13.96 -18.01
N PHE A 192 -29.52 12.98 -17.69
CA PHE A 192 -28.49 12.48 -18.59
C PHE A 192 -28.21 11.00 -18.31
N LYS A 193 -27.57 10.34 -19.27
CA LYS A 193 -27.02 8.98 -19.14
C LYS A 193 -25.56 9.02 -19.54
N PHE A 194 -24.76 8.16 -18.92
CA PHE A 194 -23.36 7.97 -19.27
C PHE A 194 -23.08 6.50 -19.61
N ASP A 195 -22.50 6.26 -20.77
CA ASP A 195 -21.98 4.96 -21.17
C ASP A 195 -20.46 4.97 -21.02
N HIS A 196 -19.95 4.21 -20.04
CA HIS A 196 -18.52 4.12 -19.75
C HIS A 196 -17.74 3.33 -20.81
N LYS A 197 -18.40 2.48 -21.61
CA LYS A 197 -17.74 1.71 -22.67
C LYS A 197 -17.46 2.56 -23.90
N THR A 198 -18.39 3.44 -24.25
CA THR A 198 -18.24 4.36 -25.38
C THR A 198 -17.79 5.76 -24.96
N LEU A 199 -17.58 5.98 -23.66
CA LEU A 199 -17.27 7.28 -23.04
C LEU A 199 -18.19 8.38 -23.56
N THR A 200 -19.50 8.14 -23.50
CA THR A 200 -20.50 9.02 -24.10
C THR A 200 -21.55 9.46 -23.09
N VAL A 201 -21.77 10.78 -23.02
CA VAL A 201 -22.82 11.40 -22.22
C VAL A 201 -23.99 11.77 -23.13
N THR A 202 -25.21 11.33 -22.82
CA THR A 202 -26.43 11.67 -23.57
C THR A 202 -27.46 12.36 -22.67
N LEU A 203 -27.89 13.55 -23.06
CA LEU A 203 -28.93 14.33 -22.38
C LEU A 203 -30.33 13.77 -22.65
N SER A 204 -31.19 13.82 -21.63
CA SER A 204 -32.61 13.46 -21.74
C SER A 204 -33.36 14.37 -22.73
N GLU A 205 -34.32 13.80 -23.45
CA GLU A 205 -35.21 14.52 -24.37
C GLU A 205 -35.99 15.66 -23.69
N LYS A 206 -36.24 15.55 -22.38
CA LYS A 206 -36.95 16.54 -21.59
C LYS A 206 -36.16 17.84 -21.35
N ARG A 207 -34.86 17.85 -21.64
CA ARG A 207 -34.00 19.04 -21.47
C ARG A 207 -33.77 19.73 -22.81
N LYS A 208 -33.55 21.05 -22.81
CA LYS A 208 -33.08 21.77 -24.00
C LYS A 208 -31.61 21.42 -24.27
N ALA A 209 -31.23 21.30 -25.54
CA ALA A 209 -29.84 21.10 -25.93
C ALA A 209 -28.99 22.34 -25.58
N PRO A 210 -27.71 22.18 -25.16
CA PRO A 210 -26.85 23.30 -24.75
C PRO A 210 -26.51 24.19 -25.95
N GLY A 211 -26.31 25.48 -25.73
CA GLY A 211 -26.02 26.45 -26.80
C GLY A 211 -24.53 26.51 -27.18
N LYS A 212 -24.21 27.27 -28.24
CA LYS A 212 -22.85 27.47 -28.81
C LYS A 212 -21.77 27.94 -27.83
N GLN A 213 -22.16 28.52 -26.70
CA GLN A 213 -21.26 29.04 -25.68
C GLN A 213 -21.39 28.30 -24.35
N SER A 214 -22.20 27.24 -24.30
CA SER A 214 -22.41 26.51 -23.05
C SER A 214 -21.15 25.76 -22.64
N LYS A 215 -20.74 25.94 -21.39
CA LYS A 215 -19.64 25.20 -20.77
C LYS A 215 -20.18 23.92 -20.17
N ILE A 216 -19.62 22.79 -20.60
CA ILE A 216 -20.09 21.47 -20.20
C ILE A 216 -18.95 20.75 -19.48
N TYR A 217 -19.15 20.46 -18.20
CA TYR A 217 -18.17 19.76 -17.38
C TYR A 217 -18.74 18.44 -16.88
N PHE A 218 -18.02 17.36 -17.17
CA PHE A 218 -18.39 16.02 -16.76
C PHE A 218 -17.39 15.48 -15.75
N TYR A 219 -17.88 14.75 -14.76
CA TYR A 219 -17.07 14.19 -13.70
C TYR A 219 -17.44 12.73 -13.52
N PHE A 220 -16.42 11.88 -13.46
CA PHE A 220 -16.55 10.55 -12.88
C PHE A 220 -15.67 10.43 -11.65
N PRO A 221 -16.09 9.67 -10.62
CA PRO A 221 -15.24 9.45 -9.46
C PRO A 221 -14.01 8.66 -9.89
N LYS A 222 -12.85 8.93 -9.27
CA LYS A 222 -11.60 8.20 -9.56
C LYS A 222 -11.75 6.68 -9.35
N THR A 223 -12.65 6.28 -8.45
CA THR A 223 -13.06 4.89 -8.22
C THR A 223 -13.66 4.18 -9.44
N SER A 224 -14.10 4.92 -10.47
CA SER A 224 -14.62 4.36 -11.73
C SER A 224 -13.52 4.06 -12.76
N VAL A 225 -12.26 4.41 -12.48
CA VAL A 225 -11.10 4.15 -13.36
C VAL A 225 -10.64 2.71 -13.21
N SER A 226 -10.44 2.03 -14.33
CA SER A 226 -9.98 0.63 -14.40
C SER A 226 -8.64 0.44 -15.09
N GLY A 227 -8.03 1.52 -15.60
CA GLY A 227 -6.74 1.50 -16.28
C GLY A 227 -6.52 2.77 -17.10
N THR A 228 -5.40 2.84 -17.82
CA THR A 228 -5.08 3.92 -18.76
C THR A 228 -5.17 3.44 -20.20
N VAL A 229 -5.57 4.32 -21.11
CA VAL A 229 -5.60 4.08 -22.55
C VAL A 229 -4.17 4.29 -23.06
N GLN A 230 -3.49 3.23 -23.50
CA GLN A 230 -2.23 3.37 -24.23
C GLN A 230 -2.51 4.07 -25.56
N SER A 231 -1.90 5.23 -25.80
CA SER A 231 -1.93 5.90 -27.09
C SER A 231 -1.04 5.14 -28.07
N ASN A 232 -1.63 4.29 -28.91
CA ASN A 232 -1.02 3.99 -30.19
C ASN A 232 -1.18 5.25 -31.04
N GLU A 233 -0.08 5.95 -31.33
CA GLU A 233 -0.09 7.03 -32.31
C GLU A 233 -0.54 6.50 -33.67
N GLU A 234 -1.71 6.97 -34.08
CA GLU A 234 -2.32 6.75 -35.38
C GLU A 234 -1.56 7.64 -36.39
N THR A 235 -0.68 7.04 -37.19
CA THR A 235 -0.10 7.71 -38.37
C THR A 235 -0.91 7.33 -39.61
N ASP A 236 -1.67 8.30 -40.13
CA ASP A 236 -2.46 8.17 -41.35
C ASP A 236 -1.55 8.17 -42.62
N PRO A 237 -2.02 7.64 -43.77
CA PRO A 237 -1.18 6.92 -44.74
C PRO A 237 -0.79 7.73 -45.99
N LYS A 238 0.27 7.30 -46.69
CA LYS A 238 0.50 7.58 -48.12
C LYS A 238 1.38 6.49 -48.77
N PRO A 239 1.38 6.31 -50.11
CA PRO A 239 0.81 5.11 -50.72
C PRO A 239 1.78 4.29 -51.60
N SER A 240 1.41 3.02 -51.82
CA SER A 240 1.77 2.11 -52.94
C SER A 240 3.26 1.73 -53.06
N THR A 241 3.64 0.45 -53.07
CA THR A 241 3.39 -0.51 -54.16
C THR A 241 3.36 -1.97 -53.66
N GLY A 242 2.59 -2.82 -54.34
CA GLY A 242 2.33 -4.19 -53.91
C GLY A 242 3.40 -5.23 -54.22
N SER A 243 3.33 -6.34 -53.48
CA SER A 243 3.46 -7.70 -54.01
C SER A 243 2.79 -8.68 -53.06
N ASP A 244 2.04 -9.61 -53.64
CA ASP A 244 1.42 -10.76 -52.98
C ASP A 244 2.48 -11.62 -52.27
N ALA A 245 2.30 -11.87 -50.98
CA ALA A 245 2.84 -13.04 -50.29
C ALA A 245 1.95 -13.41 -49.09
N THR A 246 1.40 -14.62 -49.14
CA THR A 246 0.59 -15.34 -48.16
C THR A 246 1.18 -15.28 -46.74
N PRO A 247 0.40 -15.02 -45.67
CA PRO A 247 0.94 -15.00 -44.31
C PRO A 247 1.16 -16.43 -43.81
N THR A 248 2.42 -16.77 -43.59
CA THR A 248 2.85 -17.89 -42.76
C THR A 248 2.82 -17.39 -41.31
N PRO A 249 2.29 -18.14 -40.32
CA PRO A 249 2.18 -17.65 -38.95
C PRO A 249 3.57 -17.54 -38.32
N GLU A 250 4.01 -16.32 -38.02
CA GLU A 250 5.18 -16.07 -37.16
C GLU A 250 4.84 -16.40 -35.70
N PRO A 251 5.81 -16.95 -34.94
CA PRO A 251 5.64 -17.30 -33.55
C PRO A 251 5.63 -16.05 -32.67
N ASP A 252 4.59 -15.97 -31.82
CA ASP A 252 4.35 -15.00 -30.76
C ASP A 252 5.63 -14.75 -29.93
N THR A 253 6.33 -13.65 -30.20
CA THR A 253 7.46 -13.18 -29.39
C THR A 253 6.89 -12.47 -28.16
N GLY A 254 7.05 -13.14 -27.01
CA GLY A 254 6.42 -12.79 -25.74
C GLY A 254 6.49 -11.31 -25.38
N ALA A 255 5.33 -10.67 -25.38
CA ALA A 255 5.11 -9.41 -24.69
C ALA A 255 5.29 -9.62 -23.18
N VAL A 256 6.17 -8.83 -22.57
CA VAL A 256 6.33 -8.76 -21.12
C VAL A 256 5.05 -8.16 -20.55
N VAL A 257 4.22 -8.98 -19.91
CA VAL A 257 3.04 -8.52 -19.17
C VAL A 257 3.49 -8.18 -17.75
N GLU A 258 3.64 -6.90 -17.43
CA GLU A 258 3.80 -6.45 -16.06
C GLU A 258 2.44 -6.53 -15.34
N PHE A 259 2.36 -7.36 -14.30
CA PHE A 259 1.17 -7.43 -13.46
C PHE A 259 1.29 -6.37 -12.37
N ASN A 260 0.73 -5.18 -12.62
CA ASN A 260 0.67 -4.13 -11.62
C ASN A 260 -0.46 -4.43 -10.63
N VAL A 261 -0.14 -4.62 -9.36
CA VAL A 261 -1.10 -4.60 -8.25
C VAL A 261 -1.41 -3.14 -7.94
N PRO A 262 -2.64 -2.67 -8.21
CA PRO A 262 -3.06 -1.36 -7.78
C PRO A 262 -3.06 -1.35 -6.25
N SER A 263 -2.43 -0.36 -5.66
CA SER A 263 -2.62 -0.11 -4.26
C SER A 263 -4.03 0.42 -4.02
N GLY A 264 -4.48 0.36 -2.76
CA GLY A 264 -5.81 0.87 -2.40
C GLY A 264 -5.90 2.35 -2.75
N GLU A 265 -7.11 2.86 -2.98
CA GLU A 265 -7.41 4.15 -3.62
C GLU A 265 -6.67 5.39 -3.08
N ASN A 266 -5.99 5.30 -1.93
CA ASN A 266 -5.20 6.37 -1.31
C ASN A 266 -3.84 5.90 -0.74
N PHE A 267 -3.38 4.69 -1.08
CA PHE A 267 -2.16 4.14 -0.52
C PHE A 267 -0.96 4.52 -1.41
N PRO A 268 0.01 5.30 -0.91
CA PRO A 268 1.00 5.97 -1.76
C PRO A 268 2.19 5.06 -2.11
N GLY A 269 1.93 3.80 -2.45
CA GLY A 269 2.92 2.87 -2.98
C GLY A 269 2.25 1.70 -3.66
N THR A 270 2.90 1.03 -4.62
CA THR A 270 2.36 -0.06 -5.44
C THR A 270 3.11 -1.35 -5.21
N ILE A 271 2.47 -2.47 -5.55
CA ILE A 271 3.15 -3.76 -5.75
C ILE A 271 3.03 -4.07 -7.24
N ALA A 272 4.05 -4.66 -7.86
CA ALA A 272 4.00 -5.12 -9.23
C ALA A 272 4.65 -6.49 -9.31
N LEU A 273 3.91 -7.51 -9.69
CA LEU A 273 4.46 -8.84 -9.94
C LEU A 273 5.04 -8.87 -11.35
N THR A 274 6.25 -9.40 -11.47
CA THR A 274 6.92 -9.52 -12.76
C THR A 274 6.96 -10.99 -13.20
N PRO A 275 7.15 -11.27 -14.51
CA PRO A 275 7.12 -12.62 -15.05
C PRO A 275 8.16 -13.62 -14.53
N ASN A 276 9.04 -13.23 -13.61
CA ASN A 276 10.15 -14.05 -13.09
C ASN A 276 9.97 -14.50 -11.64
N TYR A 277 8.72 -14.64 -11.17
CA TYR A 277 8.41 -14.96 -9.76
C TYR A 277 9.03 -13.95 -8.80
N THR A 278 9.03 -12.67 -9.18
CA THR A 278 9.40 -11.57 -8.30
C THR A 278 8.25 -10.59 -8.21
N PHE A 279 8.23 -9.79 -7.14
CA PHE A 279 7.42 -8.59 -7.09
C PHE A 279 8.27 -7.40 -6.70
N THR A 280 7.95 -6.26 -7.29
CA THR A 280 8.52 -4.97 -6.97
C THR A 280 7.53 -4.20 -6.14
N VAL A 281 8.01 -3.58 -5.06
CA VAL A 281 7.25 -2.65 -4.25
C VAL A 281 7.81 -1.27 -4.52
N SER A 282 6.97 -0.33 -4.90
CA SER A 282 7.38 1.06 -5.14
C SER A 282 6.60 1.98 -4.23
N THR A 283 7.26 2.62 -3.26
CA THR A 283 6.63 3.53 -2.29
C THR A 283 6.97 4.99 -2.62
N THR A 284 6.08 5.92 -2.31
CA THR A 284 6.35 7.36 -2.52
C THR A 284 7.14 7.97 -1.36
N ALA A 285 7.77 9.12 -1.61
CA ALA A 285 8.54 9.86 -0.62
C ALA A 285 7.73 10.25 0.63
N GLU A 286 6.40 10.39 0.51
CA GLU A 286 5.51 10.69 1.65
C GLU A 286 5.57 9.61 2.75
N MET A 287 5.94 8.38 2.38
CA MET A 287 6.07 7.24 3.28
C MET A 287 7.38 7.24 4.06
N ARG A 288 8.31 8.17 3.79
CA ARG A 288 9.55 8.38 4.57
C ARG A 288 9.32 9.13 5.88
N LYS A 289 8.11 9.60 6.16
CA LYS A 289 7.82 10.37 7.37
C LYS A 289 8.23 9.57 8.61
N SER A 290 9.00 10.21 9.49
CA SER A 290 9.37 9.63 10.78
C SER A 290 8.12 9.21 11.55
N GLY A 291 8.15 8.02 12.15
CA GLY A 291 7.01 7.43 12.84
C GLY A 291 6.02 6.65 11.95
N PHE A 292 6.29 6.51 10.65
CA PHE A 292 5.53 5.64 9.74
C PHE A 292 6.35 4.40 9.40
N SER A 293 5.69 3.25 9.39
CA SER A 293 6.30 1.95 9.07
C SER A 293 5.45 1.25 8.02
N THR A 294 6.06 0.84 6.91
CA THR A 294 5.33 0.24 5.78
C THR A 294 5.74 -1.21 5.59
N TYR A 295 4.74 -2.05 5.33
CA TYR A 295 4.90 -3.47 5.13
C TYR A 295 4.16 -3.95 3.88
N VAL A 296 4.72 -4.93 3.18
CA VAL A 296 3.97 -5.88 2.36
C VAL A 296 3.43 -6.94 3.29
N ILE A 297 2.12 -7.12 3.29
CA ILE A 297 1.43 -8.20 3.97
C ILE A 297 1.00 -9.23 2.93
N ILE A 298 1.19 -10.49 3.25
CA ILE A 298 0.90 -11.65 2.44
C ILE A 298 0.09 -12.61 3.31
N LYS A 299 -1.15 -12.85 2.89
CA LYS A 299 -2.06 -13.82 3.51
C LYS A 299 -2.29 -15.00 2.58
N ASN A 300 -2.56 -16.18 3.11
CA ASN A 300 -2.98 -17.32 2.29
C ASN A 300 -4.47 -17.18 1.89
N ALA A 301 -4.97 -18.15 1.13
CA ALA A 301 -6.37 -18.19 0.71
C ALA A 301 -7.40 -18.22 1.87
N SER A 302 -7.02 -18.68 3.07
CA SER A 302 -7.86 -18.65 4.28
C SER A 302 -7.83 -17.29 5.00
N GLY A 303 -6.99 -16.34 4.56
CA GLY A 303 -6.84 -15.03 5.19
C GLY A 303 -5.88 -15.02 6.38
N GLU A 304 -5.11 -16.09 6.58
CA GLU A 304 -4.10 -16.19 7.63
C GLU A 304 -2.82 -15.49 7.18
N LEU A 305 -2.20 -14.74 8.10
CA LEU A 305 -0.92 -14.09 7.86
C LEU A 305 0.17 -15.13 7.62
N VAL A 306 0.70 -15.18 6.40
CA VAL A 306 1.85 -16.03 6.05
C VAL A 306 3.12 -15.22 6.19
N LYS A 307 3.06 -13.97 5.71
CA LYS A 307 4.22 -13.15 5.53
C LYS A 307 3.91 -11.61 5.72
N ARG A 308 4.66 -10.87 6.55
CA ARG A 308 4.86 -9.41 6.64
C ARG A 308 6.33 -9.02 6.32
N ILE A 309 6.57 -8.22 5.28
CA ILE A 309 7.89 -7.73 4.84
C ILE A 309 7.93 -6.21 4.97
N ARG A 310 8.89 -5.64 5.69
CA ARG A 310 9.03 -4.17 5.77
C ARG A 310 9.62 -3.61 4.47
N VAL A 311 9.13 -2.44 4.05
CA VAL A 311 9.60 -1.73 2.85
C VAL A 311 9.93 -0.28 3.21
N ASP A 312 11.06 0.20 2.69
CA ASP A 312 11.47 1.59 2.84
C ASP A 312 10.49 2.51 2.13
N GLY A 313 10.13 3.63 2.77
CA GLY A 313 9.40 4.71 2.13
C GLY A 313 10.22 5.41 1.04
N GLY A 314 9.57 5.86 -0.03
CA GLY A 314 10.19 6.61 -1.13
C GLY A 314 11.24 5.81 -1.92
N ARG A 315 11.12 4.49 -1.98
CA ARG A 315 12.06 3.61 -2.69
C ARG A 315 11.30 2.53 -3.43
N SER A 316 11.97 1.98 -4.46
CA SER A 316 11.53 0.75 -5.10
C SER A 316 12.40 -0.42 -4.63
N SER A 317 11.80 -1.57 -4.37
CA SER A 317 12.48 -2.77 -3.89
C SER A 317 11.88 -4.02 -4.50
N THR A 318 12.71 -4.92 -5.02
CA THR A 318 12.28 -6.14 -5.68
C THR A 318 12.58 -7.38 -4.83
N TYR A 319 11.57 -8.22 -4.66
CA TYR A 319 11.61 -9.45 -3.87
C TYR A 319 11.34 -10.65 -4.75
N SER A 320 12.07 -11.75 -4.53
CA SER A 320 11.78 -13.01 -5.21
C SER A 320 10.82 -13.86 -4.38
N LEU A 321 9.71 -14.29 -4.99
CA LEU A 321 8.75 -15.20 -4.37
C LEU A 321 9.40 -16.53 -3.98
N ARG A 322 10.31 -17.06 -4.81
CA ARG A 322 11.06 -18.28 -4.49
C ARG A 322 11.96 -18.06 -3.29
N LYS A 323 12.70 -16.94 -3.28
CA LYS A 323 13.54 -16.62 -2.14
C LYS A 323 12.71 -16.44 -0.90
N LEU A 324 11.47 -15.92 -0.98
CA LEU A 324 10.53 -15.72 0.14
C LEU A 324 10.01 -17.01 0.79
N GLY A 325 10.25 -18.17 0.19
CA GLY A 325 9.83 -19.46 0.74
C GLY A 325 8.31 -19.62 0.79
N LEU A 326 7.58 -19.04 -0.17
CA LEU A 326 6.14 -19.23 -0.25
C LEU A 326 5.85 -20.59 -0.91
N PRO A 327 5.15 -21.53 -0.25
CA PRO A 327 4.71 -22.75 -0.90
C PRO A 327 3.85 -22.47 -2.14
N GLU A 328 3.73 -23.44 -3.05
CA GLU A 328 2.74 -23.31 -4.13
C GLU A 328 1.34 -23.18 -3.54
N GLY A 329 0.57 -22.22 -4.05
CA GLY A 329 -0.72 -21.87 -3.49
C GLY A 329 -1.20 -20.48 -3.87
N GLY A 330 -2.36 -20.11 -3.32
CA GLY A 330 -3.01 -18.83 -3.56
C GLY A 330 -2.77 -17.87 -2.41
N TYR A 331 -2.33 -16.65 -2.72
CA TYR A 331 -1.95 -15.65 -1.72
C TYR A 331 -2.55 -14.29 -2.03
N TYR A 332 -2.82 -13.52 -0.99
CA TYR A 332 -3.24 -12.13 -1.06
C TYR A 332 -2.10 -11.23 -0.63
N PHE A 333 -1.71 -10.31 -1.52
CA PHE A 333 -0.68 -9.31 -1.26
C PHE A 333 -1.34 -7.94 -1.07
N TYR A 334 -0.94 -7.22 -0.04
CA TYR A 334 -1.30 -5.81 0.15
C TYR A 334 -0.19 -5.05 0.87
N LEU A 335 -0.16 -3.73 0.71
CA LEU A 335 0.68 -2.86 1.52
C LEU A 335 -0.09 -2.37 2.74
N LYS A 336 0.63 -2.18 3.83
CA LYS A 336 0.11 -1.62 5.08
C LYS A 336 1.12 -0.65 5.65
N THR A 337 0.69 0.57 5.90
CA THR A 337 1.47 1.57 6.63
C THR A 337 0.83 1.80 7.98
N VAL A 338 1.61 1.67 9.04
CA VAL A 338 1.20 1.96 10.40
C VAL A 338 1.93 3.20 10.89
N THR A 339 1.29 3.96 11.76
CA THR A 339 1.86 5.12 12.42
C THR A 339 2.23 4.77 13.86
N GLN A 340 3.15 5.52 14.44
CA GLN A 340 3.54 5.39 15.85
C GLN A 340 2.39 5.61 16.84
N TYR A 341 1.27 6.19 16.40
CA TYR A 341 0.07 6.42 17.20
C TYR A 341 -0.99 5.32 17.02
N GLY A 342 -0.65 4.22 16.34
CA GLY A 342 -1.54 3.08 16.11
C GLY A 342 -2.54 3.26 14.95
N GLY A 343 -2.50 4.40 14.25
CA GLY A 343 -3.24 4.58 13.00
C GLY A 343 -2.64 3.73 11.88
N TYR A 344 -3.45 3.33 10.90
CA TYR A 344 -2.93 2.58 9.76
C TYR A 344 -3.70 2.89 8.46
N ALA A 345 -3.02 2.69 7.34
CA ALA A 345 -3.56 2.69 5.99
C ALA A 345 -3.20 1.38 5.30
N VAL A 346 -4.09 0.86 4.46
CA VAL A 346 -3.93 -0.42 3.77
C VAL A 346 -4.26 -0.29 2.29
N SER A 347 -3.53 -1.01 1.45
CA SER A 347 -3.87 -1.17 0.05
C SER A 347 -4.97 -2.21 -0.13
N ILE A 348 -5.60 -2.25 -1.32
CA ILE A 348 -6.54 -3.31 -1.66
C ILE A 348 -5.75 -4.64 -1.76
N PRO A 349 -6.17 -5.71 -1.06
CA PRO A 349 -5.60 -7.04 -1.22
C PRO A 349 -5.77 -7.58 -2.64
N GLN A 350 -4.67 -7.97 -3.28
CA GLN A 350 -4.66 -8.59 -4.60
C GLN A 350 -4.26 -10.05 -4.51
N PHE A 351 -5.02 -10.90 -5.21
CA PHE A 351 -4.73 -12.33 -5.28
C PHE A 351 -3.62 -12.62 -6.29
N TYR A 352 -2.68 -13.48 -5.92
CA TYR A 352 -1.67 -14.02 -6.81
C TYR A 352 -1.46 -15.53 -6.60
N PRO A 353 -1.54 -16.34 -7.67
CA PRO A 353 -1.23 -17.77 -7.61
C PRO A 353 0.28 -18.00 -7.74
N VAL A 354 0.91 -18.48 -6.67
CA VAL A 354 2.31 -18.90 -6.66
C VAL A 354 2.38 -20.35 -7.15
N ARG A 355 2.95 -20.56 -8.34
CA ARG A 355 3.27 -21.89 -8.91
C ARG A 355 4.60 -21.80 -9.62
N TYR A 356 5.59 -22.56 -9.17
CA TYR A 356 6.97 -22.42 -9.62
C TYR A 356 7.27 -23.26 -10.86
N GLU A 357 6.60 -24.41 -10.98
CA GLU A 357 6.79 -25.37 -12.07
C GLU A 357 5.51 -25.50 -12.92
N ALA A 358 5.24 -24.47 -13.74
CA ALA A 358 4.02 -24.38 -14.55
C ALA A 358 4.08 -25.26 -15.83
N GLN A 359 4.31 -26.56 -15.68
CA GLN A 359 4.28 -27.50 -16.81
C GLN A 359 2.86 -27.67 -17.39
N GLN A 360 1.86 -27.65 -16.51
CA GLN A 360 0.44 -27.78 -16.83
C GLN A 360 -0.36 -26.55 -16.39
N ILE A 361 -1.51 -26.34 -17.03
CA ILE A 361 -2.42 -25.24 -16.71
C ILE A 361 -3.01 -25.45 -15.31
N GLY A 362 -2.83 -24.46 -14.44
CA GLY A 362 -3.40 -24.44 -13.10
C GLY A 362 -4.79 -23.80 -13.08
N VAL A 363 -5.59 -24.14 -12.08
CA VAL A 363 -6.88 -23.48 -11.85
C VAL A 363 -7.02 -23.17 -10.37
N PHE A 364 -7.35 -21.92 -10.06
CA PHE A 364 -7.72 -21.47 -8.72
C PHE A 364 -9.18 -21.03 -8.72
N ILE A 365 -9.93 -21.51 -7.74
CA ILE A 365 -11.32 -21.11 -7.51
C ILE A 365 -11.42 -20.64 -6.06
N GLU A 366 -11.90 -19.42 -5.84
CA GLU A 366 -11.99 -18.80 -4.51
C GLU A 366 -10.65 -18.88 -3.74
N GLY A 367 -9.55 -18.61 -4.46
CA GLY A 367 -8.19 -18.66 -3.92
C GLY A 367 -7.62 -20.06 -3.66
N LYS A 368 -8.38 -21.14 -3.90
CA LYS A 368 -7.94 -22.52 -3.69
C LYS A 368 -7.54 -23.19 -5.00
N GLN A 369 -6.37 -23.82 -5.01
CA GLN A 369 -5.91 -24.63 -6.13
C GLN A 369 -6.82 -25.84 -6.34
N GLN A 370 -7.21 -26.07 -7.59
CA GLN A 370 -8.02 -27.21 -7.98
C GLN A 370 -7.14 -28.30 -8.56
N GLU A 371 -7.36 -29.52 -8.09
CA GLU A 371 -6.68 -30.71 -8.59
C GLU A 371 -7.65 -31.53 -9.42
N TYR A 372 -7.21 -31.91 -10.62
CA TYR A 372 -8.03 -32.64 -11.58
C TYR A 372 -7.32 -33.90 -12.04
N THR A 373 -8.03 -35.03 -12.06
CA THR A 373 -7.51 -36.29 -12.63
C THR A 373 -7.13 -36.14 -14.10
N GLN A 374 -7.96 -35.45 -14.88
CA GLN A 374 -7.65 -35.01 -16.24
C GLN A 374 -7.24 -33.53 -16.19
N PRO A 375 -5.98 -33.18 -16.46
CA PRO A 375 -5.52 -31.79 -16.39
C PRO A 375 -6.30 -30.89 -17.36
N PRO A 376 -6.43 -29.58 -17.02
CA PRO A 376 -6.95 -28.59 -17.95
C PRO A 376 -6.15 -28.56 -19.25
N VAL A 377 -6.84 -28.31 -20.36
CA VAL A 377 -6.21 -28.27 -21.69
C VAL A 377 -6.47 -26.94 -22.37
N ASN A 378 -5.46 -26.43 -23.08
CA ASN A 378 -5.67 -25.33 -24.02
C ASN A 378 -6.15 -25.93 -25.35
N TRP A 379 -7.43 -25.76 -25.66
CA TRP A 379 -8.01 -26.16 -26.92
C TRP A 379 -8.23 -24.91 -27.79
N LYS A 380 -7.38 -24.72 -28.80
CA LYS A 380 -7.46 -23.60 -29.75
C LYS A 380 -7.61 -22.23 -29.07
N GLY A 381 -6.78 -21.96 -28.05
CA GLY A 381 -6.82 -20.70 -27.29
C GLY A 381 -7.87 -20.65 -26.18
N ASN A 382 -8.64 -21.72 -25.96
CA ASN A 382 -9.66 -21.80 -24.91
C ASN A 382 -9.26 -22.85 -23.88
N VAL A 383 -9.21 -22.45 -22.61
CA VAL A 383 -8.96 -23.40 -21.51
C VAL A 383 -10.22 -24.21 -21.25
N LEU A 384 -10.10 -25.52 -21.40
CA LEU A 384 -11.14 -26.49 -21.04
C LEU A 384 -10.75 -27.21 -19.76
N VAL A 385 -11.73 -27.40 -18.87
CA VAL A 385 -11.56 -28.08 -17.58
C VAL A 385 -12.55 -29.23 -17.44
N PRO A 386 -12.28 -30.24 -16.59
CA PRO A 386 -13.24 -31.30 -16.35
C PRO A 386 -14.55 -30.75 -15.81
N LEU A 387 -15.63 -31.12 -16.49
CA LEU A 387 -16.99 -30.69 -16.21
C LEU A 387 -17.34 -30.72 -14.72
N ARG A 388 -17.23 -31.89 -14.08
CA ARG A 388 -17.72 -32.08 -12.72
C ARG A 388 -16.98 -31.18 -11.73
N GLY A 389 -15.65 -31.11 -11.86
CA GLY A 389 -14.81 -30.37 -10.92
C GLY A 389 -15.10 -28.87 -10.90
N ILE A 390 -15.29 -28.22 -12.07
CA ILE A 390 -15.58 -26.78 -12.11
C ILE A 390 -16.99 -26.45 -11.57
N PHE A 391 -18.00 -27.24 -11.94
CA PHE A 391 -19.37 -26.96 -11.51
C PHE A 391 -19.56 -27.19 -10.01
N GLU A 392 -19.03 -28.29 -9.47
CA GLU A 392 -19.11 -28.59 -8.04
C GLU A 392 -18.33 -27.56 -7.21
N ALA A 393 -17.13 -27.15 -7.66
CA ALA A 393 -16.34 -26.12 -6.98
C ALA A 393 -17.05 -24.75 -6.98
N LEU A 394 -17.87 -24.46 -8.00
CA LEU A 394 -18.70 -23.26 -8.06
C LEU A 394 -20.06 -23.43 -7.33
N GLY A 395 -20.32 -24.57 -6.70
CA GLY A 395 -21.54 -24.85 -5.94
C GLY A 395 -22.75 -25.16 -6.82
N ALA A 396 -22.55 -25.62 -8.04
CA ALA A 396 -23.61 -26.05 -8.95
C ALA A 396 -23.84 -27.57 -8.89
N THR A 397 -25.09 -28.00 -8.98
CA THR A 397 -25.44 -29.41 -9.16
C THR A 397 -25.42 -29.76 -10.65
N VAL A 398 -24.81 -30.88 -11.01
CA VAL A 398 -24.70 -31.30 -12.42
C VAL A 398 -25.49 -32.57 -12.67
N LYS A 399 -26.34 -32.53 -13.70
CA LYS A 399 -26.98 -33.69 -14.31
C LYS A 399 -26.40 -33.93 -15.69
N TRP A 400 -26.02 -35.18 -15.96
CA TRP A 400 -25.58 -35.64 -17.27
C TRP A 400 -26.62 -36.57 -17.87
N GLU A 401 -27.01 -36.33 -19.12
CA GLU A 401 -27.91 -37.17 -19.90
C GLU A 401 -27.13 -37.81 -21.06
N PRO A 402 -26.76 -39.10 -20.95
CA PRO A 402 -25.92 -39.77 -21.94
C PRO A 402 -26.55 -39.86 -23.33
N SER A 403 -27.88 -40.06 -23.42
CA SER A 403 -28.56 -40.30 -24.70
C SER A 403 -28.53 -39.10 -25.64
N THR A 404 -28.57 -37.88 -25.07
CA THR A 404 -28.54 -36.62 -25.81
C THR A 404 -27.21 -35.89 -25.67
N GLN A 405 -26.24 -36.51 -24.99
CA GLN A 405 -24.97 -35.91 -24.62
C GLN A 405 -25.12 -34.51 -24.01
N THR A 406 -26.13 -34.35 -23.15
CA THR A 406 -26.53 -33.06 -22.58
C THR A 406 -26.13 -32.95 -21.12
N ILE A 407 -25.53 -31.83 -20.78
CA ILE A 407 -25.15 -31.41 -19.44
C ILE A 407 -26.18 -30.37 -19.01
N THR A 408 -26.77 -30.56 -17.84
CA THR A 408 -27.55 -29.52 -17.17
C THR A 408 -26.91 -29.22 -15.82
N ALA A 409 -26.45 -28.00 -15.63
CA ALA A 409 -25.91 -27.52 -14.37
C ALA A 409 -26.83 -26.46 -13.77
N THR A 410 -27.09 -26.54 -12.47
CA THR A 410 -28.00 -25.63 -11.78
C THR A 410 -27.35 -25.07 -10.53
N ARG A 411 -27.42 -23.76 -10.35
CA ARG A 411 -26.94 -23.03 -9.17
C ARG A 411 -27.92 -21.93 -8.82
N GLY A 412 -28.58 -22.05 -7.67
CA GLY A 412 -29.65 -21.12 -7.30
C GLY A 412 -30.74 -21.08 -8.38
N SER A 413 -31.02 -19.90 -8.94
CA SER A 413 -31.97 -19.71 -10.03
C SER A 413 -31.37 -19.88 -11.43
N THR A 414 -30.05 -20.06 -11.54
CA THR A 414 -29.37 -20.16 -12.83
C THR A 414 -29.28 -21.61 -13.29
N THR A 415 -29.73 -21.89 -14.51
CA THR A 415 -29.61 -23.17 -15.20
C THR A 415 -28.79 -23.02 -16.47
N VAL A 416 -27.72 -23.80 -16.59
CA VAL A 416 -26.84 -23.86 -17.76
C VAL A 416 -27.01 -25.22 -18.44
N VAL A 417 -27.32 -25.22 -19.74
CA VAL A 417 -27.45 -26.43 -20.54
C VAL A 417 -26.39 -26.42 -21.65
N LEU A 418 -25.56 -27.45 -21.69
CA LEU A 418 -24.54 -27.66 -22.73
C LEU A 418 -24.77 -28.99 -23.42
N THR A 419 -24.48 -29.06 -24.72
CA THR A 419 -24.44 -30.32 -25.47
C THR A 419 -23.03 -30.51 -25.98
N ILE A 420 -22.44 -31.70 -25.81
CA ILE A 420 -21.07 -31.97 -26.28
C ILE A 420 -20.99 -31.74 -27.79
N GLY A 421 -19.94 -31.07 -28.24
CA GLY A 421 -19.72 -30.70 -29.65
C GLY A 421 -20.54 -29.50 -30.14
N SER A 422 -21.58 -29.07 -29.41
CA SER A 422 -22.38 -27.90 -29.78
C SER A 422 -21.65 -26.60 -29.43
N SER A 423 -21.62 -25.66 -30.38
CA SER A 423 -21.17 -24.28 -30.16
C SER A 423 -22.25 -23.39 -29.56
N THR A 424 -23.44 -23.93 -29.28
CA THR A 424 -24.55 -23.24 -28.62
C THR A 424 -24.86 -23.91 -27.28
N ALA A 425 -24.86 -23.11 -26.22
CA ALA A 425 -25.35 -23.47 -24.89
C ALA A 425 -26.64 -22.69 -24.58
N TYR A 426 -27.29 -23.00 -23.47
CA TYR A 426 -28.44 -22.24 -22.98
C TYR A 426 -28.22 -21.81 -21.54
N VAL A 427 -28.51 -20.55 -21.23
CA VAL A 427 -28.51 -20.02 -19.87
C VAL A 427 -29.93 -19.54 -19.56
N ASN A 428 -30.58 -20.16 -18.58
CA ASN A 428 -31.99 -19.92 -18.25
C ASN A 428 -32.92 -20.02 -19.48
N GLY A 429 -32.67 -21.03 -20.32
CA GLY A 429 -33.42 -21.27 -21.56
C GLY A 429 -33.06 -20.34 -22.73
N LYS A 430 -32.21 -19.33 -22.54
CA LYS A 430 -31.77 -18.42 -23.61
C LYS A 430 -30.51 -18.94 -24.29
N PRO A 431 -30.44 -19.00 -25.63
CA PRO A 431 -29.26 -19.48 -26.33
C PRO A 431 -28.07 -18.52 -26.17
N VAL A 432 -26.88 -19.09 -25.95
CA VAL A 432 -25.60 -18.39 -25.85
C VAL A 432 -24.58 -19.09 -26.74
N LYS A 433 -23.89 -18.32 -27.59
CA LYS A 433 -22.83 -18.84 -28.45
C LYS A 433 -21.54 -19.01 -27.65
N LEU A 434 -20.92 -20.18 -27.78
CA LEU A 434 -19.65 -20.52 -27.15
C LEU A 434 -18.48 -20.20 -28.08
N HIS A 435 -17.39 -19.69 -27.50
CA HIS A 435 -16.10 -19.57 -28.20
C HIS A 435 -15.43 -20.93 -28.46
N ALA A 436 -15.68 -21.90 -27.57
CA ALA A 436 -15.29 -23.29 -27.74
C ALA A 436 -16.44 -24.22 -27.30
N PRO A 437 -16.79 -25.25 -28.09
CA PRO A 437 -17.75 -26.25 -27.67
C PRO A 437 -17.18 -27.14 -26.57
N ALA A 438 -18.05 -27.70 -25.72
CA ALA A 438 -17.65 -28.77 -24.79
C ALA A 438 -17.11 -29.98 -25.59
N GLN A 439 -16.04 -30.60 -25.09
CA GLN A 439 -15.32 -31.68 -25.78
C GLN A 439 -15.30 -32.95 -24.93
N LEU A 440 -15.23 -34.11 -25.60
CA LEU A 440 -14.86 -35.37 -24.95
C LEU A 440 -13.39 -35.63 -25.21
N ILE A 441 -12.54 -35.55 -24.17
CA ILE A 441 -11.09 -35.71 -24.27
C ILE A 441 -10.69 -36.81 -23.31
N ASN A 442 -10.08 -37.89 -23.82
CA ASN A 442 -9.68 -39.06 -23.03
C ASN A 442 -10.82 -39.64 -22.16
N GLY A 443 -12.04 -39.66 -22.71
CA GLY A 443 -13.23 -40.13 -21.98
C GLY A 443 -13.75 -39.17 -20.89
N THR A 444 -13.14 -38.00 -20.72
CA THR A 444 -13.59 -36.95 -19.79
C THR A 444 -14.27 -35.83 -20.55
N THR A 445 -15.45 -35.42 -20.09
CA THR A 445 -16.14 -34.24 -20.62
C THR A 445 -15.45 -32.97 -20.13
N MET A 446 -14.91 -32.20 -21.06
CA MET A 446 -14.18 -30.96 -20.83
C MET A 446 -15.03 -29.77 -21.29
N VAL A 447 -15.15 -28.74 -20.44
CA VAL A 447 -15.98 -27.56 -20.69
C VAL A 447 -15.17 -26.27 -20.65
N PRO A 448 -15.54 -25.23 -21.40
CA PRO A 448 -14.82 -23.96 -21.40
C PRO A 448 -14.98 -23.24 -20.06
N ILE A 449 -13.89 -23.10 -19.29
CA ILE A 449 -13.95 -22.57 -17.92
C ILE A 449 -14.51 -21.16 -17.85
N ARG A 450 -14.17 -20.29 -18.82
CA ARG A 450 -14.64 -18.91 -18.87
C ARG A 450 -16.17 -18.84 -18.96
N PHE A 451 -16.75 -19.52 -19.94
CA PHE A 451 -18.20 -19.56 -20.13
C PHE A 451 -18.93 -20.10 -18.89
N ILE A 452 -18.45 -21.21 -18.32
CA ILE A 452 -19.08 -21.80 -17.14
C ILE A 452 -19.06 -20.83 -15.96
N SER A 453 -17.90 -20.25 -15.69
CA SER A 453 -17.73 -19.35 -14.55
C SER A 453 -18.59 -18.10 -14.71
N GLU A 454 -18.54 -17.43 -15.86
CA GLU A 454 -19.34 -16.23 -16.14
C GLU A 454 -20.85 -16.50 -16.13
N ALA A 455 -21.29 -17.63 -16.72
CA ALA A 455 -22.70 -18.02 -16.70
C ALA A 455 -23.22 -18.21 -15.27
N LEU A 456 -22.34 -18.63 -14.34
CA LEU A 456 -22.65 -18.81 -12.92
C LEU A 456 -22.32 -17.58 -12.07
N GLY A 457 -22.00 -16.44 -12.69
CA GLY A 457 -21.76 -15.15 -12.03
C GLY A 457 -20.33 -14.93 -11.52
N GLY A 458 -19.37 -15.75 -11.95
CA GLY A 458 -17.95 -15.61 -11.62
C GLY A 458 -17.17 -14.75 -12.62
N VAL A 459 -16.10 -14.14 -12.12
CA VAL A 459 -15.08 -13.42 -12.89
C VAL A 459 -13.91 -14.37 -13.14
N VAL A 460 -13.36 -14.34 -14.35
CA VAL A 460 -12.25 -15.21 -14.76
C VAL A 460 -11.08 -14.38 -15.24
N ALA A 461 -9.91 -14.59 -14.63
CA ALA A 461 -8.64 -14.03 -15.05
C ALA A 461 -7.68 -15.12 -15.50
N TRP A 462 -6.75 -14.76 -16.38
CA TRP A 462 -5.63 -15.60 -16.80
C TRP A 462 -4.34 -14.98 -16.29
N GLU A 463 -3.57 -15.74 -15.52
CA GLU A 463 -2.22 -15.37 -15.09
C GLU A 463 -1.20 -16.10 -15.97
N GLY A 464 -0.49 -15.34 -16.79
CA GLY A 464 0.41 -15.87 -17.82
C GLY A 464 1.63 -16.56 -17.25
N THR A 465 2.25 -15.98 -16.22
CA THR A 465 3.52 -16.47 -15.66
C THR A 465 3.36 -17.84 -15.01
N SER A 466 2.32 -18.00 -14.19
CA SER A 466 2.02 -19.27 -13.54
C SER A 466 1.15 -20.21 -14.40
N ARG A 467 0.77 -19.78 -15.62
CA ARG A 467 -0.16 -20.46 -16.54
C ARG A 467 -1.44 -20.91 -15.83
N THR A 468 -2.11 -19.97 -15.17
CA THR A 468 -3.19 -20.26 -14.23
C THR A 468 -4.47 -19.53 -14.60
N VAL A 469 -5.59 -20.24 -14.56
CA VAL A 469 -6.92 -19.62 -14.56
C VAL A 469 -7.34 -19.31 -13.13
N ILE A 470 -7.76 -18.08 -12.87
CA ILE A 470 -8.23 -17.62 -11.55
C ILE A 470 -9.73 -17.32 -11.67
N VAL A 471 -10.53 -17.89 -10.77
CA VAL A 471 -11.98 -17.72 -10.74
C VAL A 471 -12.43 -17.25 -9.35
N PHE A 472 -13.19 -16.16 -9.32
CA PHE A 472 -13.85 -15.62 -8.13
C PHE A 472 -15.30 -15.28 -8.43
N GLN A 473 -16.22 -15.63 -7.53
CA GLN A 473 -17.64 -15.27 -7.63
C GLN A 473 -17.91 -13.88 -7.07
N HIS A 474 -17.11 -13.45 -6.10
CA HIS A 474 -17.16 -12.13 -5.50
C HIS A 474 -15.74 -11.68 -5.20
N GLU A 475 -15.52 -10.37 -5.08
CA GLU A 475 -14.25 -9.89 -4.56
C GLU A 475 -14.03 -10.45 -3.15
N PRO A 476 -12.90 -11.14 -2.91
CA PRO A 476 -12.62 -11.75 -1.63
C PRO A 476 -12.43 -10.68 -0.56
N LYS A 477 -13.16 -10.80 0.56
CA LYS A 477 -13.03 -9.92 1.72
C LYS A 477 -11.91 -10.42 2.61
N ILE A 478 -10.70 -9.93 2.38
CA ILE A 478 -9.56 -10.19 3.26
C ILE A 478 -9.55 -9.13 4.34
N GLU A 479 -9.68 -9.57 5.59
CA GLU A 479 -9.53 -8.69 6.76
C GLU A 479 -8.10 -8.16 6.82
N THR A 480 -7.95 -6.84 6.94
CA THR A 480 -6.66 -6.12 6.95
C THR A 480 -6.41 -5.38 8.27
N SER A 481 -7.27 -5.60 9.27
CA SER A 481 -7.15 -5.01 10.59
C SER A 481 -5.91 -5.54 11.31
N ALA A 482 -5.35 -4.74 12.22
CA ALA A 482 -4.26 -5.21 13.09
C ALA A 482 -4.65 -6.48 13.87
N GLU A 483 -5.92 -6.63 14.24
CA GLU A 483 -6.42 -7.81 14.95
C GLU A 483 -6.44 -9.07 14.08
N SER A 484 -6.88 -8.95 12.83
CA SER A 484 -6.86 -10.05 11.86
C SER A 484 -5.45 -10.51 11.45
N GLU A 485 -4.43 -9.77 11.87
CA GLU A 485 -3.02 -10.06 11.63
C GLU A 485 -2.32 -10.59 12.90
N ARG A 486 -2.98 -10.57 14.06
CA ARG A 486 -2.48 -11.03 15.37
C ARG A 486 -2.87 -12.47 15.70
N THR A 487 -3.66 -13.15 14.87
CA THR A 487 -4.18 -14.49 15.20
C THR A 487 -4.34 -15.35 13.94
N PRO A 488 -3.80 -16.57 13.90
CA PRO A 488 -4.32 -17.61 13.02
C PRO A 488 -5.75 -17.95 13.51
N SER A 489 -6.75 -17.79 12.67
CA SER A 489 -8.16 -17.97 13.04
C SER A 489 -8.50 -19.45 13.30
N LYS A 490 -8.55 -19.78 14.60
CA LYS A 490 -9.34 -20.80 15.33
C LYS A 490 -8.97 -22.30 15.35
N GLU A 491 -8.90 -22.73 16.63
CA GLU A 491 -9.33 -24.01 17.21
C GLU A 491 -8.77 -25.30 16.61
N GLY A 492 -7.71 -25.81 17.26
CA GLY A 492 -7.36 -27.23 17.17
C GLY A 492 -6.16 -27.56 16.29
N SER A 493 -5.04 -26.84 16.41
CA SER A 493 -3.74 -27.41 16.05
C SER A 493 -2.66 -26.89 16.98
N GLU A 494 -1.87 -27.82 17.51
CA GLU A 494 -0.79 -27.58 18.45
C GLU A 494 0.33 -26.76 17.79
N ALA A 495 0.82 -25.75 18.51
CA ALA A 495 2.17 -25.18 18.43
C ALA A 495 2.80 -25.01 17.04
N SER A 496 2.33 -24.05 16.25
CA SER A 496 3.13 -23.50 15.14
C SER A 496 2.81 -22.02 14.94
N GLY A 497 3.49 -21.15 15.69
CA GLY A 497 3.28 -19.69 15.63
C GLY A 497 4.28 -18.86 16.44
N SER A 498 5.02 -19.45 17.38
CA SER A 498 6.14 -18.77 18.04
C SER A 498 7.37 -18.76 17.13
N SER A 499 8.05 -17.62 17.04
CA SER A 499 9.37 -17.49 16.41
C SER A 499 10.28 -18.69 16.72
N PRO A 500 10.84 -19.39 15.71
CA PRO A 500 11.81 -20.47 15.92
C PRO A 500 12.94 -20.12 16.88
N ILE A 501 13.39 -18.85 16.89
CA ILE A 501 14.40 -18.34 17.83
C ILE A 501 13.93 -18.53 19.28
N LEU A 502 12.72 -18.07 19.61
CA LEU A 502 12.20 -18.17 20.97
C LEU A 502 11.67 -19.57 21.31
N GLN A 503 11.34 -20.41 20.33
CA GLN A 503 11.14 -21.85 20.56
C GLN A 503 12.44 -22.55 20.98
N HIS A 504 13.58 -22.14 20.44
CA HIS A 504 14.88 -22.65 20.88
C HIS A 504 15.19 -22.19 22.30
N ILE A 505 15.03 -20.89 22.60
CA ILE A 505 15.25 -20.37 23.96
C ILE A 505 14.29 -21.03 24.97
N SER A 506 13.01 -21.17 24.64
CA SER A 506 12.04 -21.74 25.59
C SER A 506 12.28 -23.22 25.89
N LYS A 507 12.79 -23.99 24.91
CA LYS A 507 13.20 -25.38 25.11
C LYS A 507 14.40 -25.53 26.04
N GLU A 508 15.25 -24.52 26.15
CA GLU A 508 16.37 -24.50 27.11
C GLU A 508 15.93 -24.13 28.53
N ILE A 509 14.75 -23.54 28.70
CA ILE A 509 14.21 -23.15 30.01
C ILE A 509 13.36 -24.31 30.56
N ASN A 510 14.03 -25.21 31.27
CA ASN A 510 13.42 -26.39 31.89
C ASN A 510 13.02 -26.20 33.36
N GLU A 511 13.33 -25.04 33.96
CA GLU A 511 13.02 -24.71 35.35
C GLU A 511 12.49 -23.27 35.52
N ALA A 512 11.79 -23.04 36.64
CA ALA A 512 11.25 -21.73 36.98
C ALA A 512 12.37 -20.69 37.13
N SER A 513 12.32 -19.64 36.33
CA SER A 513 13.41 -18.67 36.18
C SER A 513 12.92 -17.23 36.35
N ASP A 514 13.81 -16.32 36.72
CA ASP A 514 13.60 -14.88 36.61
C ASP A 514 14.20 -14.39 35.28
N ILE A 515 13.35 -13.86 34.42
CA ILE A 515 13.68 -13.49 33.05
C ILE A 515 13.45 -12.00 32.87
N VAL A 516 14.49 -11.26 32.47
CA VAL A 516 14.38 -9.83 32.13
C VAL A 516 14.61 -9.65 30.64
N PHE A 517 13.63 -9.07 29.95
CA PHE A 517 13.79 -8.61 28.57
C PHE A 517 14.40 -7.22 28.59
N VAL A 518 15.64 -7.10 28.15
CA VAL A 518 16.34 -5.81 28.01
C VAL A 518 16.20 -5.38 26.55
N ILE A 519 15.32 -4.42 26.29
CA ILE A 519 14.81 -4.12 24.95
C ILE A 519 15.26 -2.72 24.55
N ASP A 520 15.99 -2.64 23.45
CA ASP A 520 16.19 -1.42 22.70
C ASP A 520 14.84 -0.89 22.20
N VAL A 521 14.53 0.35 22.58
CA VAL A 521 13.34 1.07 22.11
C VAL A 521 13.71 2.41 21.48
N THR A 522 14.88 2.52 20.86
CA THR A 522 15.25 3.69 20.04
C THR A 522 14.48 3.72 18.72
N GLY A 523 14.64 4.81 17.97
CA GLY A 523 13.97 4.99 16.69
C GLY A 523 14.35 3.96 15.63
N SER A 524 15.56 3.38 15.65
CA SER A 524 15.98 2.35 14.69
C SER A 524 15.17 1.07 14.85
N MET A 525 14.85 0.71 16.10
CA MET A 525 13.99 -0.42 16.43
C MET A 525 12.54 -0.28 15.95
N ALA A 526 12.11 0.87 15.43
CA ALA A 526 10.76 1.04 14.87
C ALA A 526 10.43 0.01 13.77
N GLU A 527 11.46 -0.55 13.13
CA GLU A 527 11.39 -1.64 12.15
C GLU A 527 10.89 -2.97 12.72
N VAL A 528 11.32 -3.29 13.93
CA VAL A 528 11.25 -4.63 14.50
C VAL A 528 10.50 -4.68 15.83
N ILE A 529 10.20 -3.54 16.46
CA ILE A 529 9.71 -3.49 17.84
C ILE A 529 8.37 -4.22 18.03
N ASP A 530 7.44 -4.12 17.08
CA ASP A 530 6.16 -4.82 17.18
C ASP A 530 6.31 -6.33 17.06
N TYR A 531 7.20 -6.79 16.18
CA TYR A 531 7.56 -8.20 16.08
C TYR A 531 8.23 -8.67 17.38
N VAL A 532 9.13 -7.88 17.96
CA VAL A 532 9.77 -8.18 19.25
C VAL A 532 8.71 -8.35 20.34
N LYS A 533 7.74 -7.42 20.45
CA LYS A 533 6.63 -7.52 21.42
C LYS A 533 5.80 -8.79 21.25
N GLU A 534 5.39 -9.09 20.02
CA GLU A 534 4.60 -10.28 19.68
C GLU A 534 5.37 -11.57 19.98
N THR A 535 6.64 -11.61 19.59
CA THR A 535 7.54 -12.73 19.80
C THR A 535 7.72 -13.01 21.29
N ILE A 536 8.00 -11.97 22.10
CA ILE A 536 8.08 -12.10 23.57
C ILE A 536 6.74 -12.57 24.15
N SER A 537 5.62 -12.02 23.68
CA SER A 537 4.28 -12.40 24.13
C SER A 537 4.04 -13.92 23.99
N HIS A 538 4.41 -14.50 22.84
CA HIS A 538 4.30 -15.95 22.60
C HIS A 538 5.32 -16.77 23.39
N PHE A 539 6.55 -16.27 23.53
CA PHE A 539 7.58 -16.95 24.31
C PHE A 539 7.16 -17.14 25.77
N VAL A 540 6.61 -16.08 26.37
CA VAL A 540 6.14 -16.10 27.76
C VAL A 540 5.06 -17.17 27.97
N ASP A 541 4.24 -17.47 26.95
CA ASP A 541 3.26 -18.55 27.01
C ASP A 541 3.93 -19.93 27.10
N SER A 542 5.08 -20.13 26.44
CA SER A 542 5.83 -21.39 26.42
C SER A 542 6.73 -21.66 27.62
N VAL A 543 7.01 -20.64 28.45
CA VAL A 543 7.88 -20.78 29.64
C VAL A 543 7.13 -21.48 30.79
N PRO A 544 7.81 -22.36 31.57
CA PRO A 544 7.23 -23.08 32.71
C PRO A 544 6.53 -22.19 33.74
N ALA A 545 5.52 -22.75 34.40
CA ALA A 545 4.85 -22.08 35.52
C ALA A 545 5.82 -21.80 36.67
N GLY A 546 5.65 -20.65 37.33
CA GLY A 546 6.51 -20.21 38.44
C GLY A 546 7.67 -19.30 38.02
N SER A 547 7.90 -19.08 36.72
CA SER A 547 8.83 -18.04 36.25
C SER A 547 8.28 -16.63 36.49
N ASN A 548 9.18 -15.68 36.78
CA ASN A 548 8.85 -14.26 36.83
C ASN A 548 9.47 -13.54 35.63
N PHE A 549 8.77 -12.54 35.12
CA PHE A 549 9.19 -11.77 33.95
C PHE A 549 9.24 -10.29 34.29
N ALA A 550 10.25 -9.59 33.78
CA ALA A 550 10.34 -8.13 33.84
C ALA A 550 10.75 -7.58 32.46
N ILE A 551 10.48 -6.30 32.23
CA ILE A 551 10.91 -5.59 31.02
C ILE A 551 11.78 -4.43 31.44
N LEU A 552 12.90 -4.25 30.75
CA LEU A 552 13.74 -3.09 30.85
C LEU A 552 13.89 -2.50 29.46
N ALA A 553 13.20 -1.39 29.20
CA ALA A 553 13.30 -0.67 27.93
C ALA A 553 14.37 0.41 28.04
N TYR A 554 15.28 0.49 27.07
CA TYR A 554 16.36 1.47 27.06
C TYR A 554 16.45 2.24 25.74
N ARG A 555 17.06 3.44 25.81
CA ARG A 555 17.33 4.32 24.65
C ARG A 555 18.80 4.77 24.69
N ASP A 556 19.08 6.03 24.35
CA ASP A 556 20.42 6.62 24.40
C ASP A 556 20.73 7.26 25.78
N ILE A 557 22.02 7.35 26.09
CA ILE A 557 22.54 7.95 27.31
C ILE A 557 22.28 9.45 27.27
N ASN A 558 21.77 9.99 28.39
CA ASN A 558 21.34 11.38 28.51
C ASN A 558 20.18 11.78 27.56
N TYR A 559 19.41 10.81 27.06
CA TYR A 559 18.17 11.10 26.36
C TYR A 559 17.19 11.87 27.25
N LYS A 560 16.70 13.01 26.75
CA LYS A 560 15.74 13.90 27.43
C LYS A 560 14.50 14.05 26.58
N ASP A 561 13.44 13.36 26.97
CA ASP A 561 12.10 13.52 26.41
C ASP A 561 11.10 13.72 27.56
N ALA A 562 10.08 14.56 27.32
CA ALA A 562 9.10 14.91 28.35
C ALA A 562 8.13 13.76 28.69
N TYR A 563 8.03 12.76 27.81
CA TYR A 563 7.10 11.65 27.89
C TYR A 563 7.81 10.30 28.08
N TYR A 564 9.01 10.13 27.53
CA TYR A 564 9.73 8.85 27.53
C TYR A 564 11.09 8.94 28.23
N PRO A 565 11.32 8.21 29.34
CA PRO A 565 12.61 8.21 30.01
C PRO A 565 13.67 7.45 29.19
N ALA A 566 14.95 7.75 29.45
CA ALA A 566 16.08 7.04 28.83
C ALA A 566 16.13 5.54 29.18
N MET A 567 15.63 5.18 30.36
CA MET A 567 15.45 3.80 30.81
C MET A 567 14.13 3.67 31.56
N GLU A 568 13.41 2.60 31.30
CA GLU A 568 12.14 2.28 31.95
C GLU A 568 12.16 0.82 32.43
N PHE A 569 11.88 0.61 33.71
CA PHE A 569 11.84 -0.73 34.30
C PHE A 569 10.42 -1.09 34.73
N PHE A 570 9.88 -2.13 34.12
CA PHE A 570 8.61 -2.73 34.47
C PHE A 570 8.87 -3.90 35.43
N ASN A 571 8.35 -3.80 36.65
CA ASN A 571 8.64 -4.73 37.73
C ASN A 571 8.29 -6.19 37.39
N PHE A 572 8.99 -7.12 38.07
CA PHE A 572 8.75 -8.54 37.97
C PHE A 572 7.28 -8.91 38.19
N THR A 573 6.77 -9.77 37.32
CA THR A 573 5.43 -10.35 37.42
C THR A 573 5.44 -11.81 37.01
N ASN A 574 4.64 -12.64 37.68
CA ASN A 574 4.33 -14.00 37.24
C ASN A 574 3.01 -14.06 36.44
N GLN A 575 2.32 -12.93 36.30
CA GLN A 575 1.09 -12.81 35.53
C GLN A 575 1.41 -12.47 34.08
N LYS A 576 1.36 -13.47 33.19
CA LYS A 576 1.67 -13.34 31.76
C LYS A 576 0.89 -12.18 31.09
N ASN A 577 -0.37 -11.98 31.47
CA ASN A 577 -1.20 -10.88 30.93
C ASN A 577 -0.71 -9.49 31.33
N VAL A 578 -0.17 -9.34 32.54
CA VAL A 578 0.41 -8.06 33.00
C VAL A 578 1.64 -7.73 32.15
N LEU A 579 2.52 -8.71 31.95
CA LEU A 579 3.70 -8.54 31.10
C LEU A 579 3.31 -8.19 29.65
N LYS A 580 2.32 -8.91 29.07
CA LYS A 580 1.81 -8.64 27.72
C LYS A 580 1.25 -7.22 27.60
N SER A 581 0.53 -6.75 28.62
CA SER A 581 0.05 -5.36 28.67
C SER A 581 1.21 -4.37 28.71
N GLN A 582 2.25 -4.63 29.49
CA GLN A 582 3.44 -3.76 29.57
C GLN A 582 4.20 -3.73 28.23
N LEU A 583 4.40 -4.89 27.59
CA LEU A 583 5.01 -4.99 26.24
C LEU A 583 4.25 -4.17 25.21
N SER A 584 2.92 -4.24 25.23
CA SER A 584 2.08 -3.51 24.28
C SER A 584 2.26 -1.98 24.35
N GLY A 585 2.66 -1.46 25.52
CA GLY A 585 2.89 -0.04 25.77
C GLY A 585 4.26 0.48 25.33
N LEU A 586 5.20 -0.40 24.92
CA LEU A 586 6.53 0.05 24.49
C LEU A 586 6.44 0.80 23.16
N VAL A 587 7.19 1.91 23.05
CA VAL A 587 7.25 2.73 21.83
C VAL A 587 8.71 2.95 21.45
N ALA A 588 9.05 2.57 20.21
CA ALA A 588 10.33 2.86 19.59
C ALA A 588 10.43 4.36 19.32
N THR A 589 11.30 5.05 20.05
CA THR A 589 11.52 6.49 19.97
C THR A 589 12.84 6.86 20.61
N GLY A 590 13.41 7.98 20.20
CA GLY A 590 14.69 8.46 20.71
C GLY A 590 15.88 7.82 20.00
N GLY A 591 17.06 7.99 20.62
CA GLY A 591 18.34 7.82 19.93
C GLY A 591 18.90 9.18 19.50
N MET A 592 20.19 9.44 19.76
CA MET A 592 20.89 10.63 19.27
C MET A 592 22.08 10.28 18.37
N ASP A 593 22.84 9.25 18.73
CA ASP A 593 23.88 8.69 17.87
C ASP A 593 23.67 7.19 17.62
N TRP A 594 24.62 6.58 16.89
CA TRP A 594 24.53 5.18 16.50
C TRP A 594 24.78 4.22 17.66
N TYR A 595 25.22 4.67 18.85
CA TYR A 595 25.50 3.80 19.98
C TYR A 595 24.43 3.99 21.05
N GLU A 596 24.16 2.93 21.82
CA GLU A 596 23.04 2.96 22.77
C GLU A 596 23.40 2.53 24.19
N SER A 597 22.45 2.67 25.12
CA SER A 597 22.62 2.41 26.56
C SER A 597 22.48 0.93 26.95
N GLY A 598 22.78 0.01 26.03
CA GLY A 598 22.56 -1.42 26.26
C GLY A 598 23.31 -1.95 27.49
N LEU A 599 24.54 -1.47 27.74
CA LEU A 599 25.32 -1.89 28.91
C LEU A 599 24.71 -1.43 30.24
N GLU A 600 24.17 -0.21 30.29
CA GLU A 600 23.43 0.30 31.45
C GLU A 600 22.18 -0.53 31.71
N GLY A 601 21.46 -0.91 30.66
CA GLY A 601 20.27 -1.74 30.75
C GLY A 601 20.57 -3.14 31.27
N ILE A 602 21.61 -3.80 30.74
CA ILE A 602 22.06 -5.11 31.21
C ILE A 602 22.48 -5.05 32.67
N GLN A 603 23.30 -4.06 33.05
CA GLN A 603 23.75 -3.93 34.44
C GLN A 603 22.57 -3.71 35.41
N MET A 604 21.61 -2.86 35.05
CA MET A 604 20.41 -2.66 35.86
C MET A 604 19.59 -3.95 35.99
N ALA A 605 19.46 -4.75 34.92
CA ALA A 605 18.79 -6.04 34.99
C ALA A 605 19.50 -7.01 35.95
N VAL A 606 20.83 -7.06 35.93
CA VAL A 606 21.62 -7.87 36.87
C VAL A 606 21.36 -7.43 38.31
N GLU A 607 21.38 -6.13 38.59
CA GLU A 607 21.10 -5.58 39.93
C GLU A 607 19.70 -5.93 40.41
N LYS A 608 18.69 -5.86 39.52
CA LYS A 608 17.29 -6.20 39.83
C LYS A 608 17.09 -7.69 40.14
N MET A 609 17.99 -8.57 39.71
CA MET A 609 17.94 -10.01 39.98
C MET A 609 18.91 -10.45 41.09
N SER A 610 19.66 -9.54 41.71
CA SER A 610 20.74 -9.87 42.65
C SER A 610 20.29 -10.76 43.81
N ASP A 611 19.12 -10.48 44.39
CA ASP A 611 18.55 -11.23 45.53
C ASP A 611 17.82 -12.52 45.14
N SER A 612 17.66 -12.81 43.84
CA SER A 612 16.91 -13.98 43.39
C SER A 612 17.70 -15.28 43.57
N LYS A 613 16.99 -16.31 44.06
CA LYS A 613 17.47 -17.69 44.20
C LYS A 613 17.13 -18.58 43.01
N LYS A 614 16.33 -18.09 42.04
CA LYS A 614 15.97 -18.83 40.82
C LYS A 614 17.11 -18.75 39.80
N ALA A 615 17.03 -19.53 38.74
CA ALA A 615 17.84 -19.28 37.55
C ALA A 615 17.54 -17.88 37.00
N LYS A 616 18.59 -17.15 36.60
CA LYS A 616 18.52 -15.74 36.19
C LYS A 616 18.92 -15.62 34.73
N ARG A 617 18.04 -15.07 33.90
CA ARG A 617 18.25 -14.93 32.46
C ARG A 617 17.92 -13.52 31.98
N ILE A 618 18.78 -12.98 31.13
CA ILE A 618 18.56 -11.76 30.37
C ILE A 618 18.36 -12.15 28.91
N ILE A 619 17.34 -11.60 28.28
CA ILE A 619 17.18 -11.63 26.83
C ILE A 619 17.38 -10.20 26.34
N PHE A 620 18.56 -9.94 25.78
CA PHE A 620 18.99 -8.63 25.29
C PHE A 620 18.61 -8.46 23.83
N ILE A 621 17.94 -7.37 23.45
CA ILE A 621 17.39 -7.17 22.11
C ILE A 621 17.80 -5.79 21.62
N THR A 622 18.52 -5.72 20.50
CA THR A 622 19.06 -4.47 19.94
C THR A 622 19.36 -4.61 18.46
N ASP A 623 19.18 -3.55 17.67
CA ASP A 623 19.68 -3.47 16.30
C ASP A 623 21.01 -2.70 16.19
N SER A 624 21.49 -2.19 17.33
CA SER A 624 22.51 -1.17 17.40
C SER A 624 23.70 -1.57 18.29
N PRO A 625 24.92 -1.05 18.03
CA PRO A 625 26.05 -1.21 18.95
C PRO A 625 25.82 -0.46 20.28
N VAL A 626 26.56 -0.84 21.30
CA VAL A 626 26.43 -0.27 22.65
C VAL A 626 27.57 0.69 22.95
N HIS A 627 27.27 1.77 23.66
CA HIS A 627 28.31 2.63 24.21
C HIS A 627 29.20 1.82 25.15
N GLU A 628 30.50 2.10 25.12
CA GLU A 628 31.48 1.41 25.95
C GLU A 628 32.43 2.43 26.62
N LYS A 629 32.64 2.25 27.93
CA LYS A 629 33.58 3.05 28.71
C LYS A 629 34.99 2.92 28.17
N GLY A 630 35.61 4.06 27.84
CA GLY A 630 36.97 4.10 27.32
C GLY A 630 37.08 3.99 25.80
N SER A 631 35.95 3.88 25.09
CA SER A 631 35.86 3.88 23.62
C SER A 631 35.23 5.20 23.13
N SER A 632 35.61 5.75 21.98
CA SER A 632 35.00 7.00 21.45
C SER A 632 33.88 6.70 20.43
N PRO A 633 32.66 7.25 20.57
CA PRO A 633 32.21 8.19 21.61
C PRO A 633 31.87 7.50 22.95
N SER A 634 32.55 7.92 24.04
CA SER A 634 32.40 7.30 25.36
C SER A 634 31.27 7.96 26.12
N LYS A 635 30.07 7.39 26.07
CA LYS A 635 28.97 7.79 26.95
C LYS A 635 28.67 6.78 28.07
N SER A 636 29.12 5.53 27.95
CA SER A 636 28.80 4.49 28.93
C SER A 636 29.60 4.60 30.23
N ARG A 637 28.97 4.19 31.32
CA ARG A 637 29.62 3.99 32.63
C ARG A 637 30.38 2.67 32.72
N TYR A 638 30.11 1.74 31.82
CA TYR A 638 30.59 0.37 31.87
C TYR A 638 31.35 -0.01 30.59
N SER A 639 32.36 -0.86 30.75
CA SER A 639 33.04 -1.55 29.66
C SER A 639 32.39 -2.92 29.42
N LEU A 640 32.60 -3.51 28.24
CA LEU A 640 32.14 -4.88 27.96
C LEU A 640 32.71 -5.88 28.98
N LYS A 641 33.95 -5.66 29.42
CA LYS A 641 34.62 -6.47 30.44
C LYS A 641 33.93 -6.38 31.80
N GLU A 642 33.62 -5.17 32.28
CA GLU A 642 32.91 -4.98 33.56
C GLU A 642 31.53 -5.66 33.55
N ILE A 643 30.78 -5.56 32.43
CA ILE A 643 29.49 -6.25 32.29
C ILE A 643 29.65 -7.77 32.24
N SER A 644 30.65 -8.28 31.51
CA SER A 644 30.95 -9.71 31.47
C SER A 644 31.27 -10.30 32.85
N GLU A 645 32.04 -9.56 33.66
CA GLU A 645 32.35 -9.94 35.05
C GLU A 645 31.10 -9.88 35.96
N SER A 646 30.23 -8.88 35.74
CA SER A 646 28.96 -8.74 36.45
C SER A 646 28.01 -9.91 36.18
N LEU A 647 27.84 -10.31 34.91
CA LEU A 647 27.03 -11.48 34.50
C LEU A 647 27.53 -12.77 35.16
N LYS A 648 28.86 -13.02 35.11
CA LYS A 648 29.49 -14.20 35.70
C LYS A 648 29.34 -14.26 37.22
N SER A 649 29.70 -13.18 37.90
CA SER A 649 29.66 -13.11 39.38
C SER A 649 28.25 -13.29 39.93
N ASN A 650 27.25 -12.80 39.19
CA ASN A 650 25.85 -12.93 39.56
C ASN A 650 25.18 -14.21 39.02
N LYS A 651 25.89 -15.07 38.28
CA LYS A 651 25.32 -16.29 37.65
C LYS A 651 24.09 -15.98 36.79
N VAL A 652 24.19 -14.96 35.94
CA VAL A 652 23.15 -14.56 34.99
C VAL A 652 23.54 -15.03 33.60
N THR A 653 22.66 -15.78 32.94
CA THR A 653 22.80 -16.13 31.50
C THR A 653 22.25 -15.00 30.64
N LEU A 654 23.01 -14.53 29.65
CA LEU A 654 22.57 -13.51 28.71
C LEU A 654 22.44 -14.10 27.30
N ASP A 655 21.21 -14.25 26.85
CA ASP A 655 20.90 -14.46 25.44
C ASP A 655 20.72 -13.11 24.75
N ALA A 656 21.03 -13.05 23.45
CA ALA A 656 20.86 -11.83 22.68
C ALA A 656 20.16 -12.08 21.35
N ILE A 657 19.29 -11.15 20.96
CA ILE A 657 18.71 -11.01 19.62
C ILE A 657 19.30 -9.73 19.05
N ALA A 658 20.32 -9.86 18.21
CA ALA A 658 21.09 -8.74 17.68
C ALA A 658 21.67 -9.07 16.29
N PRO A 659 22.23 -8.10 15.54
CA PRO A 659 22.82 -8.37 14.23
C PRO A 659 23.89 -9.47 14.30
N LYS A 660 23.88 -10.40 13.34
CA LYS A 660 24.92 -11.45 13.20
C LYS A 660 26.24 -10.99 12.59
N GLU A 661 26.33 -9.73 12.21
CA GLU A 661 27.54 -9.13 11.66
C GLU A 661 27.68 -7.65 12.05
N GLY A 662 28.84 -7.07 11.73
CA GLY A 662 29.10 -5.65 11.98
C GLY A 662 29.52 -5.31 13.43
N PRO A 663 29.50 -4.01 13.80
CA PRO A 663 29.99 -3.55 15.10
C PRO A 663 29.18 -4.06 16.29
N ALA A 664 27.84 -4.08 16.19
CA ALA A 664 26.96 -4.60 17.24
C ALA A 664 27.28 -6.07 17.56
N TYR A 665 27.37 -6.91 16.52
CA TYR A 665 27.77 -8.31 16.63
C TYR A 665 29.07 -8.47 17.44
N LYS A 666 30.12 -7.73 17.08
CA LYS A 666 31.45 -7.82 17.70
C LYS A 666 31.42 -7.51 19.20
N GLN A 667 30.56 -6.61 19.64
CA GLN A 667 30.42 -6.26 21.05
C GLN A 667 29.55 -7.28 21.80
N ILE A 668 28.40 -7.63 21.21
CA ILE A 668 27.37 -8.43 21.88
C ILE A 668 27.79 -9.89 22.04
N ILE A 669 28.49 -10.46 21.05
CA ILE A 669 28.97 -11.85 21.13
C ILE A 669 29.89 -12.06 22.33
N GLN A 670 30.69 -11.06 22.72
CA GLN A 670 31.56 -11.14 23.89
C GLN A 670 30.76 -11.29 25.19
N LEU A 671 29.64 -10.57 25.33
CA LEU A 671 28.76 -10.65 26.50
C LEU A 671 28.06 -12.01 26.56
N VAL A 672 27.54 -12.47 25.41
CA VAL A 672 26.84 -13.75 25.26
C VAL A 672 27.78 -14.92 25.64
N GLU A 673 28.96 -15.00 25.02
CA GLU A 673 29.95 -16.05 25.30
C GLU A 673 30.43 -16.03 26.75
N SER A 674 30.54 -14.84 27.35
CA SER A 674 30.97 -14.71 28.75
C SER A 674 29.95 -15.28 29.75
N SER A 675 28.69 -15.42 29.36
CA SER A 675 27.57 -15.80 30.23
C SER A 675 26.94 -17.15 29.90
N ASN A 676 27.57 -17.92 28.99
CA ASN A 676 27.04 -19.17 28.44
C ASN A 676 25.63 -19.02 27.82
N GLY A 677 25.33 -17.86 27.24
CA GLY A 677 24.08 -17.67 26.50
C GLY A 677 24.22 -17.92 25.00
N THR A 678 23.16 -17.61 24.26
CA THR A 678 23.11 -17.79 22.81
C THR A 678 22.79 -16.46 22.09
N LEU A 679 23.45 -16.24 20.94
CA LEU A 679 23.17 -15.11 20.05
C LEU A 679 22.28 -15.56 18.89
N TYR A 680 21.22 -14.80 18.65
CA TYR A 680 20.25 -14.98 17.56
C TYR A 680 20.24 -13.74 16.67
N ASP A 681 19.99 -13.92 15.37
CA ASP A 681 19.97 -12.77 14.46
C ASP A 681 18.70 -11.96 14.64
N ILE A 682 18.84 -10.67 14.89
CA ILE A 682 17.70 -9.75 14.79
C ILE A 682 17.18 -9.64 13.35
N ASN A 683 18.03 -9.95 12.36
CA ASN A 683 17.58 -10.06 10.99
C ASN A 683 16.89 -11.41 10.70
N GLU A 684 17.08 -12.47 11.47
CA GLU A 684 16.24 -13.67 11.36
C GLU A 684 14.87 -13.45 11.98
N ALA A 685 14.76 -12.47 12.89
CA ALA A 685 13.48 -11.90 13.28
C ALA A 685 12.80 -11.13 12.12
N SER A 686 13.54 -10.55 11.16
CA SER A 686 13.00 -10.01 9.90
C SER A 686 12.94 -11.03 8.74
N VAL A 687 13.71 -12.13 8.83
CA VAL A 687 13.95 -13.18 7.81
C VAL A 687 13.33 -14.54 8.25
N LEU A 688 12.42 -14.55 9.23
CA LEU A 688 11.40 -15.61 9.34
C LEU A 688 10.27 -15.42 8.32
N HIS A 689 10.48 -14.47 7.42
CA HIS A 689 10.35 -14.68 5.98
C HIS A 689 11.65 -15.28 5.52
N ILE A 690 11.81 -16.60 5.60
CA ILE A 690 12.06 -17.43 4.41
C ILE A 690 12.41 -18.85 4.90
N LYS A 691 11.75 -19.86 4.33
CA LYS A 691 12.40 -21.11 3.91
C LYS A 691 11.67 -21.63 2.69
#